data_AF-A0A2S7CKD2-F1
#
_entry.id   AF-A0A2S7CKD2-F1
#
_cell.length_a   1.000
_cell.length_b   1.000
_cell.length_c   1.000
_cell.angle_alpha   90.00
_cell.angle_beta   90.00
_cell.angle_gamma   90.00
#
_symmetry.space_group_name_H-M   'P 1'
#
loop_
_entity.id
_entity.type
_entity.pdbx_description
1 polymer ?
#
loop_
_entity_poly.entity_id
_entity_poly.type
_entity_poly.pdbx_seq_one_letter_code
_entity_poly.pdbx_strand_id
1 'polypeptide(L)'
;MKLSGNIGTSPSGRATSPAPTRPTHAEEAVALSQAEVPTGPLAGLPSSGQVLRGRRAPVARRVTTDASHAESSHGASHRSGSSQSSHSSESTDAAFYTPYASSASSVVDEPHAPAAAATYAQRSAAAAAELKAQLRTRLGNLHFAEPSEEQEALQAAYLEWADARVDERIAAFGPDAGYQIVGDMKTAGAKAAWPIAYECLRAFIIGSMRTPFGLAAGAAYDGARAPGSETLSTTALSGAVAGLMSYTSDTLLIPAMDRRARVANLPRFQTIDPKILVPDPPPALLEITAEGKRFTRPGEGNTETLPKLKAQTYDLRQGIIQWQSTLDDKSLDTLLLKPTINAGFNAARQTSDDPGTRTPAGQLGLSALAIGGAGVVQKAILETGKAVASTGQMRVPDLLGGQQRLNLFALALPDKTRRPAQWSDAVRFPNYLLETGMEGLALARQALSTTNAVTTAVRDVLVRHMLSNVMVNFASLGAGRLIASPLRGGNANGSVAGEAINSTATIVQQAAQTLFNDTVWNALKAKNGANTTQATRLDQERAANAADHQRTIAGTLQALAEPIEVAIALFSAPTSAEIARAVEEGQPLAPATGPLAGRLCEALEELRTEIGTQSVSIATIDTVLDRLHAGQAAMFSGVPSNDLTNTLKTELQKLRQALHQSEELRQWEDGRP
;
A
#
# COMPACT_ATOMS: atom_id res chain seq x y z
N MET A 1 26.53 -33.85 58.95
CA MET A 1 25.10 -34.15 59.26
C MET A 1 24.44 -34.56 57.95
N LYS A 2 24.41 -35.83 57.59
CA LYS A 2 23.48 -36.95 57.93
C LYS A 2 22.03 -36.80 57.40
N LEU A 3 21.74 -37.75 56.50
CA LEU A 3 20.53 -38.14 55.77
C LEU A 3 19.38 -38.68 56.63
N SER A 4 18.17 -38.76 56.02
CA SER A 4 17.29 -39.95 55.82
C SER A 4 15.84 -39.48 55.56
N GLY A 5 14.92 -40.14 54.83
CA GLY A 5 14.83 -41.46 54.19
C GLY A 5 13.35 -41.77 53.82
N ASN A 6 13.16 -42.58 52.76
CA ASN A 6 11.92 -43.01 52.08
C ASN A 6 11.03 -44.04 52.83
N ILE A 7 9.85 -44.35 52.25
CA ILE A 7 9.32 -45.69 51.77
C ILE A 7 7.77 -45.75 51.91
N GLY A 8 6.96 -45.92 50.84
CA GLY A 8 6.45 -47.19 50.23
C GLY A 8 5.01 -47.47 50.73
N THR A 9 3.97 -47.96 50.01
CA THR A 9 3.80 -48.99 48.95
C THR A 9 2.34 -48.99 48.39
N SER A 10 2.13 -49.44 47.14
CA SER A 10 0.84 -49.94 46.53
C SER A 10 0.57 -51.42 46.96
N PRO A 11 -0.50 -52.20 46.58
CA PRO A 11 -1.31 -52.20 45.32
C PRO A 11 -2.78 -52.80 45.31
N SER A 12 -3.35 -52.92 44.08
CA SER A 12 -4.41 -53.86 43.58
C SER A 12 -5.89 -53.51 43.85
N GLY A 13 -6.89 -53.62 42.96
CA GLY A 13 -7.05 -54.08 41.57
C GLY A 13 -8.50 -54.55 41.29
N ARG A 14 -9.00 -54.37 40.03
CA ARG A 14 -9.99 -55.22 39.28
C ARG A 14 -11.43 -54.69 38.95
N ALA A 15 -11.70 -54.59 37.62
CA ALA A 15 -12.92 -54.90 36.80
C ALA A 15 -14.27 -54.16 37.08
N THR A 16 -15.20 -53.84 36.15
CA THR A 16 -15.50 -54.11 34.72
C THR A 16 -16.64 -53.16 34.25
N SER A 17 -16.73 -52.85 32.95
CA SER A 17 -17.86 -52.20 32.21
C SER A 17 -19.20 -53.00 32.29
N PRO A 18 -20.41 -52.52 31.88
CA PRO A 18 -20.70 -51.83 30.60
C PRO A 18 -21.92 -50.84 30.50
N ALA A 19 -22.06 -50.16 29.35
CA ALA A 19 -23.30 -49.53 28.80
C ALA A 19 -24.15 -50.60 28.05
N PRO A 20 -25.35 -50.41 27.43
CA PRO A 20 -26.03 -49.18 26.92
C PRO A 20 -27.59 -49.16 27.03
N THR A 21 -28.29 -48.12 26.55
CA THR A 21 -29.56 -48.18 25.75
C THR A 21 -30.20 -46.80 25.46
N ARG A 22 -30.83 -46.67 24.28
CA ARG A 22 -31.73 -45.58 23.79
C ARG A 22 -33.10 -46.25 23.55
N PRO A 23 -34.30 -45.60 23.66
CA PRO A 23 -34.92 -44.95 22.48
C PRO A 23 -36.05 -43.87 22.72
N THR A 24 -36.45 -43.20 21.63
CA THR A 24 -37.81 -42.74 21.18
C THR A 24 -38.56 -41.48 21.67
N HIS A 25 -39.32 -40.92 20.70
CA HIS A 25 -40.04 -39.65 20.50
C HIS A 25 -41.46 -39.48 21.14
N ALA A 26 -41.94 -38.22 21.29
CA ALA A 26 -43.24 -37.61 20.86
C ALA A 26 -43.46 -36.22 21.56
N GLU A 27 -43.69 -35.08 20.87
CA GLU A 27 -44.99 -34.40 20.50
C GLU A 27 -45.93 -34.13 21.71
N GLU A 28 -46.52 -32.97 22.01
CA GLU A 28 -47.25 -31.89 21.28
C GLU A 28 -47.37 -30.62 22.19
N ALA A 29 -47.20 -29.38 21.70
CA ALA A 29 -48.21 -28.35 21.33
C ALA A 29 -48.99 -27.61 22.46
N VAL A 30 -48.99 -26.25 22.44
CA VAL A 30 -50.18 -25.34 22.46
C VAL A 30 -49.78 -23.84 22.55
N ALA A 31 -50.15 -23.12 21.47
CA ALA A 31 -50.66 -21.74 21.25
C ALA A 31 -50.11 -20.46 21.94
N LEU A 32 -49.49 -19.61 21.09
CA LEU A 32 -49.86 -18.24 20.63
C LEU A 32 -50.45 -17.17 21.59
N SER A 33 -49.85 -15.97 21.51
CA SER A 33 -50.56 -14.69 21.45
C SER A 33 -49.87 -13.73 20.48
N GLN A 34 -50.66 -13.17 19.55
CA GLN A 34 -50.27 -12.25 18.48
C GLN A 34 -50.42 -10.79 18.90
N ALA A 35 -49.52 -9.93 18.37
CA ALA A 35 -49.71 -8.57 17.81
C ALA A 35 -48.31 -7.90 17.90
N GLU A 36 -47.72 -7.28 16.88
CA GLU A 36 -48.26 -6.47 15.79
C GLU A 36 -47.18 -6.35 14.68
N VAL A 37 -47.61 -6.22 13.42
CA VAL A 37 -46.74 -6.16 12.22
C VAL A 37 -46.49 -4.71 11.81
N PRO A 38 -45.25 -4.27 11.54
CA PRO A 38 -44.99 -3.11 10.70
C PRO A 38 -44.76 -3.54 9.24
N THR A 39 -45.63 -3.04 8.37
CA THR A 39 -45.63 -3.20 6.91
C THR A 39 -44.52 -2.34 6.28
N GLY A 40 -43.64 -2.95 5.46
CA GLY A 40 -42.58 -2.24 4.72
C GLY A 40 -41.95 -3.12 3.63
N PRO A 41 -41.31 -2.54 2.60
CA PRO A 41 -41.18 -3.13 1.25
C PRO A 41 -40.08 -4.19 1.10
N LEU A 42 -39.78 -4.98 2.13
CA LEU A 42 -38.72 -6.00 2.15
C LEU A 42 -39.17 -7.36 2.69
N ALA A 43 -40.47 -7.65 2.67
CA ALA A 43 -41.00 -8.97 2.97
C ALA A 43 -40.80 -9.91 1.76
N GLY A 44 -39.77 -10.75 1.79
CA GLY A 44 -39.62 -11.81 0.78
C GLY A 44 -38.22 -12.37 0.48
N LEU A 45 -37.21 -12.15 1.32
CA LEU A 45 -35.88 -12.77 1.10
C LEU A 45 -35.61 -13.90 2.10
N PRO A 46 -35.51 -15.17 1.65
CA PRO A 46 -35.09 -16.27 2.50
C PRO A 46 -33.60 -16.15 2.89
N SER A 47 -33.36 -16.20 4.20
CA SER A 47 -32.03 -16.37 4.82
C SER A 47 -31.32 -17.60 4.23
N SER A 48 -30.09 -17.45 3.76
CA SER A 48 -29.28 -18.56 3.26
C SER A 48 -27.99 -18.70 4.06
N GLY A 49 -28.07 -19.49 5.14
CA GLY A 49 -26.93 -20.16 5.75
C GLY A 49 -26.89 -21.63 5.32
N GLN A 50 -25.74 -22.05 4.77
CA GLN A 50 -25.22 -23.42 4.66
C GLN A 50 -26.18 -24.55 4.24
N VAL A 51 -26.07 -25.03 2.99
CA VAL A 51 -25.84 -26.47 2.70
C VAL A 51 -25.04 -26.60 1.39
N LEU A 52 -23.79 -27.06 1.53
CA LEU A 52 -22.99 -27.68 0.49
C LEU A 52 -23.43 -29.14 0.30
N ARG A 53 -23.96 -29.51 -0.87
CA ARG A 53 -23.78 -30.86 -1.42
C ARG A 53 -24.00 -30.85 -2.93
N GLY A 54 -22.98 -31.35 -3.63
CA GLY A 54 -22.83 -31.17 -5.08
C GLY A 54 -23.81 -31.93 -5.95
N ARG A 55 -23.92 -31.43 -7.18
CA ARG A 55 -24.24 -32.25 -8.34
C ARG A 55 -23.49 -31.68 -9.55
N ARG A 56 -22.47 -32.41 -10.01
CA ARG A 56 -21.83 -32.22 -11.31
C ARG A 56 -22.88 -32.44 -12.40
N ALA A 57 -22.92 -31.56 -13.39
CA ALA A 57 -23.41 -31.87 -14.72
C ALA A 57 -22.31 -31.47 -15.74
N PRO A 58 -22.01 -32.33 -16.73
CA PRO A 58 -20.93 -32.10 -17.68
C PRO A 58 -21.41 -31.16 -18.79
N VAL A 59 -20.72 -30.05 -19.02
CA VAL A 59 -20.96 -29.23 -20.23
C VAL A 59 -20.09 -29.78 -21.35
N ALA A 60 -20.76 -30.47 -22.27
CA ALA A 60 -20.20 -30.98 -23.50
C ALA A 60 -19.78 -29.83 -24.42
N ARG A 61 -18.51 -29.86 -24.83
CA ARG A 61 -17.93 -28.99 -25.86
C ARG A 61 -18.33 -29.57 -27.22
N ARG A 62 -19.25 -28.93 -27.96
CA ARG A 62 -19.40 -29.16 -29.40
C ARG A 62 -18.32 -28.36 -30.12
N VAL A 63 -17.31 -29.05 -30.61
CA VAL A 63 -16.43 -28.57 -31.68
C VAL A 63 -16.71 -29.49 -32.86
N THR A 64 -17.29 -28.95 -33.92
CA THR A 64 -17.35 -29.58 -35.23
C THR A 64 -15.94 -29.56 -35.82
N THR A 65 -15.48 -30.76 -36.15
CA THR A 65 -14.26 -31.07 -36.88
C THR A 65 -14.31 -30.56 -38.31
N ASP A 66 -13.21 -29.99 -38.78
CA ASP A 66 -12.70 -30.33 -40.10
C ASP A 66 -11.19 -30.57 -40.00
N ALA A 67 -10.77 -31.67 -40.61
CA ALA A 67 -9.47 -32.29 -40.47
C ALA A 67 -8.65 -32.09 -41.74
N SER A 68 -7.33 -31.89 -41.60
CA SER A 68 -6.31 -32.70 -42.31
C SER A 68 -4.88 -32.24 -41.99
N HIS A 69 -4.07 -33.22 -41.53
CA HIS A 69 -2.62 -33.43 -41.77
C HIS A 69 -1.60 -32.32 -41.42
N ALA A 70 -0.42 -32.56 -40.82
CA ALA A 70 0.36 -33.76 -40.49
C ALA A 70 1.37 -33.35 -39.39
N GLU A 71 1.55 -34.16 -38.36
CA GLU A 71 2.74 -35.00 -38.10
C GLU A 71 3.77 -34.41 -37.12
N SER A 72 4.32 -35.36 -36.38
CA SER A 72 5.12 -35.29 -35.16
C SER A 72 6.58 -34.94 -35.40
N SER A 73 7.22 -34.33 -34.39
CA SER A 73 8.51 -34.83 -33.90
C SER A 73 8.91 -34.20 -32.56
N HIS A 74 9.14 -35.07 -31.57
CA HIS A 74 10.01 -34.82 -30.42
C HIS A 74 11.46 -34.58 -30.85
N GLY A 75 12.24 -33.78 -30.10
CA GLY A 75 13.70 -33.80 -30.21
C GLY A 75 14.46 -32.60 -29.63
N ALA A 76 14.77 -32.70 -28.33
CA ALA A 76 16.05 -32.38 -27.67
C ALA A 76 16.82 -31.06 -27.91
N SER A 77 17.25 -30.52 -26.76
CA SER A 77 18.60 -30.05 -26.41
C SER A 77 19.03 -28.60 -26.67
N HIS A 78 19.36 -27.96 -25.54
CA HIS A 78 20.22 -26.81 -25.29
C HIS A 78 21.38 -26.58 -26.28
N ARG A 79 21.66 -25.30 -26.58
CA ARG A 79 23.00 -24.70 -26.38
C ARG A 79 22.96 -23.16 -26.36
N SER A 80 23.68 -22.58 -25.40
CA SER A 80 23.96 -21.16 -25.22
C SER A 80 24.79 -20.55 -26.36
N GLY A 81 24.64 -19.24 -26.57
CA GLY A 81 25.58 -18.42 -27.34
C GLY A 81 25.24 -16.94 -27.22
N SER A 82 26.04 -16.20 -26.44
CA SER A 82 26.05 -14.73 -26.44
C SER A 82 26.65 -14.21 -27.76
N SER A 83 26.16 -13.08 -28.29
CA SER A 83 26.98 -11.94 -28.73
C SER A 83 26.14 -10.78 -29.24
N GLN A 84 26.71 -9.59 -29.07
CA GLN A 84 26.25 -8.25 -29.41
C GLN A 84 26.22 -7.97 -30.92
N SER A 85 25.31 -7.08 -31.36
CA SER A 85 25.42 -6.04 -32.42
C SER A 85 23.97 -5.61 -32.76
N SER A 86 23.52 -4.36 -32.67
CA SER A 86 23.94 -3.08 -33.27
C SER A 86 23.86 -3.04 -34.80
N HIS A 87 22.83 -2.30 -35.27
CA HIS A 87 22.60 -1.69 -36.59
C HIS A 87 21.82 -2.43 -37.70
N SER A 88 20.66 -1.80 -38.01
CA SER A 88 20.08 -1.45 -39.33
C SER A 88 19.59 -2.54 -40.30
N SER A 89 18.28 -2.48 -40.60
CA SER A 89 17.57 -2.64 -41.90
C SER A 89 16.06 -2.64 -41.56
N GLU A 90 15.27 -1.58 -41.70
CA GLU A 90 14.76 -0.88 -42.90
C GLU A 90 13.96 -1.73 -43.90
N SER A 91 12.69 -1.32 -44.08
CA SER A 91 11.66 -1.70 -45.08
C SER A 91 11.03 -3.10 -44.95
N THR A 92 9.71 -3.27 -44.99
CA THR A 92 8.74 -2.61 -45.89
C THR A 92 7.38 -2.50 -45.22
N ASP A 93 6.85 -1.27 -45.13
CA ASP A 93 5.48 -0.97 -44.70
C ASP A 93 4.80 -0.25 -45.88
N ALA A 94 3.63 -0.73 -46.28
CA ALA A 94 2.87 -0.17 -47.39
C ALA A 94 2.01 1.00 -46.89
N ALA A 95 2.33 2.20 -47.38
CA ALA A 95 1.72 3.46 -47.00
C ALA A 95 0.26 3.60 -47.46
N PHE A 96 -0.58 4.15 -46.59
CA PHE A 96 -1.66 5.06 -46.97
C PHE A 96 -1.47 6.39 -46.25
N TYR A 97 -1.41 7.45 -47.06
CA TYR A 97 -1.01 8.81 -46.73
C TYR A 97 -2.20 9.63 -46.21
N THR A 98 -2.01 10.45 -45.18
CA THR A 98 -2.78 11.70 -44.95
C THR A 98 -1.83 12.77 -44.41
N PRO A 99 -1.96 14.05 -44.83
CA PRO A 99 -0.90 15.04 -44.71
C PRO A 99 -0.86 15.69 -43.32
N TYR A 100 0.34 15.78 -42.74
CA TYR A 100 0.64 16.61 -41.58
C TYR A 100 0.74 18.08 -42.00
N ALA A 101 -0.16 18.93 -41.50
CA ALA A 101 0.01 20.37 -41.52
C ALA A 101 0.96 20.76 -40.38
N SER A 102 2.24 20.93 -40.70
CA SER A 102 3.23 21.53 -39.80
C SER A 102 3.05 23.05 -39.82
N SER A 103 2.53 23.62 -38.73
CA SER A 103 2.62 25.07 -38.50
C SER A 103 3.93 25.35 -37.76
N ALA A 104 4.94 25.76 -38.52
CA ALA A 104 6.12 26.40 -37.97
C ALA A 104 5.71 27.77 -37.40
N SER A 105 5.91 27.98 -36.10
CA SER A 105 5.89 29.31 -35.49
C SER A 105 7.26 29.55 -34.86
N SER A 106 8.09 30.34 -35.54
CA SER A 106 9.25 30.98 -34.93
C SER A 106 8.77 32.19 -34.15
N VAL A 107 9.01 32.22 -32.84
CA VAL A 107 8.93 33.45 -32.05
C VAL A 107 10.14 33.47 -31.11
N VAL A 108 11.08 34.33 -31.48
CA VAL A 108 11.94 35.21 -30.66
C VAL A 108 12.05 34.88 -29.16
N ASP A 109 13.31 34.70 -28.73
CA ASP A 109 13.76 34.72 -27.32
C ASP A 109 13.31 36.02 -26.62
N GLU A 110 12.32 35.90 -25.74
CA GLU A 110 12.13 36.80 -24.60
C GLU A 110 12.24 35.95 -23.31
N PRO A 111 12.81 36.47 -22.22
CA PRO A 111 13.04 35.70 -21.00
C PRO A 111 11.73 35.49 -20.26
N HIS A 112 10.98 34.47 -20.65
CA HIS A 112 9.79 34.04 -19.92
C HIS A 112 10.20 33.30 -18.66
N ALA A 113 9.81 33.87 -17.52
CA ALA A 113 9.70 33.16 -16.25
C ALA A 113 9.03 31.79 -16.48
N PRO A 114 9.50 30.71 -15.82
CA PRO A 114 8.97 29.38 -16.05
C PRO A 114 7.47 29.37 -15.77
N ALA A 115 6.66 29.16 -16.81
CA ALA A 115 5.23 28.98 -16.67
C ALA A 115 4.97 27.93 -15.59
N ALA A 116 4.25 28.30 -14.53
CA ALA A 116 3.92 27.39 -13.45
C ALA A 116 3.28 26.14 -14.06
N ALA A 117 3.90 24.97 -13.85
CA ALA A 117 3.41 23.72 -14.39
C ALA A 117 1.94 23.52 -13.98
N ALA A 118 1.07 23.22 -14.96
CA ALA A 118 -0.36 23.09 -14.72
C ALA A 118 -0.64 22.10 -13.58
N THR A 119 -1.51 22.52 -12.65
CA THR A 119 -1.90 21.69 -11.50
C THR A 119 -2.56 20.39 -11.96
N TYR A 120 -2.54 19.35 -11.12
CA TYR A 120 -3.18 18.08 -11.45
C TYR A 120 -4.66 18.26 -11.83
N ALA A 121 -5.40 19.10 -11.09
CA ALA A 121 -6.81 19.38 -11.35
C ALA A 121 -7.04 20.03 -12.73
N GLN A 122 -6.17 20.98 -13.12
CA GLN A 122 -6.22 21.60 -14.44
C GLN A 122 -5.93 20.57 -15.54
N ARG A 123 -4.92 19.71 -15.34
CA ARG A 123 -4.59 18.65 -16.31
C ARG A 123 -5.72 17.62 -16.44
N SER A 124 -6.37 17.23 -15.34
CA SER A 124 -7.53 16.33 -15.39
C SER A 124 -8.72 16.96 -16.09
N ALA A 125 -9.03 18.23 -15.82
CA ALA A 125 -10.13 18.93 -16.48
C ALA A 125 -9.88 19.09 -17.98
N ALA A 126 -8.65 19.46 -18.37
CA ALA A 126 -8.26 19.57 -19.78
C ALA A 126 -8.35 18.22 -20.50
N ALA A 127 -7.81 17.15 -19.91
CA ALA A 127 -7.87 15.81 -20.50
C ALA A 127 -9.32 15.31 -20.65
N ALA A 128 -10.18 15.55 -19.65
CA ALA A 128 -11.60 15.20 -19.74
C ALA A 128 -12.30 16.00 -20.86
N ALA A 129 -12.06 17.31 -20.94
CA ALA A 129 -12.65 18.16 -21.97
C ALA A 129 -12.22 17.73 -23.39
N GLU A 130 -10.94 17.40 -23.57
CA GLU A 130 -10.40 16.92 -24.84
C GLU A 130 -11.06 15.60 -25.26
N LEU A 131 -11.14 14.61 -24.36
CA LEU A 131 -11.74 13.31 -24.67
C LEU A 131 -13.25 13.43 -24.94
N LYS A 132 -13.97 14.27 -24.19
CA LYS A 132 -15.39 14.55 -24.46
C LYS A 132 -15.58 15.22 -25.83
N ALA A 133 -14.70 16.15 -26.21
CA ALA A 133 -14.73 16.76 -27.53
C ALA A 133 -14.44 15.73 -28.65
N GLN A 134 -13.48 14.84 -28.44
CA GLN A 134 -13.19 13.74 -29.37
C GLN A 134 -14.40 12.80 -29.52
N LEU A 135 -15.06 12.43 -28.41
CA LEU A 135 -16.27 11.60 -28.43
C LEU A 135 -17.38 12.25 -29.26
N ARG A 136 -17.70 13.52 -29.00
CA ARG A 136 -18.73 14.26 -29.74
C ARG A 136 -18.39 14.41 -31.21
N THR A 137 -17.14 14.70 -31.54
CA THR A 137 -16.67 14.84 -32.93
C THR A 137 -16.84 13.51 -33.67
N ARG A 138 -16.41 12.39 -33.07
CA ARG A 138 -16.52 11.06 -33.67
C ARG A 138 -17.98 10.65 -33.90
N LEU A 139 -18.83 10.88 -32.90
CA LEU A 139 -20.26 10.57 -33.01
C LEU A 139 -20.98 11.51 -33.99
N GLY A 140 -20.55 12.77 -34.07
CA GLY A 140 -21.07 13.77 -35.00
C GLY A 140 -20.72 13.49 -36.46
N ASN A 141 -19.57 12.86 -36.73
CA ASN A 141 -19.15 12.46 -38.07
C ASN A 141 -19.94 11.28 -38.64
N LEU A 142 -20.71 10.56 -37.82
CA LEU A 142 -21.59 9.48 -38.26
C LEU A 142 -22.98 10.05 -38.58
N HIS A 143 -23.50 9.78 -39.77
CA HIS A 143 -24.88 10.12 -40.15
C HIS A 143 -25.89 9.23 -39.43
N PHE A 144 -27.08 9.74 -39.14
CA PHE A 144 -28.19 8.92 -38.64
C PHE A 144 -28.72 8.02 -39.75
N ALA A 145 -28.96 6.75 -39.42
CA ALA A 145 -29.63 5.82 -40.34
C ALA A 145 -31.07 6.28 -40.65
N GLU A 146 -31.78 6.77 -39.63
CA GLU A 146 -33.10 7.41 -39.76
C GLU A 146 -33.10 8.70 -38.93
N PRO A 147 -32.96 9.89 -39.55
CA PRO A 147 -32.93 11.15 -38.80
C PRO A 147 -34.33 11.50 -38.26
N SER A 148 -34.43 11.73 -36.95
CA SER A 148 -35.65 12.20 -36.29
C SER A 148 -35.32 12.99 -35.01
N GLU A 149 -36.24 13.86 -34.56
CA GLU A 149 -36.09 14.58 -33.29
C GLU A 149 -35.93 13.61 -32.10
N GLU A 150 -36.57 12.45 -32.16
CA GLU A 150 -36.42 11.41 -31.14
C GLU A 150 -35.00 10.82 -31.10
N GLN A 151 -34.38 10.62 -32.27
CA GLN A 151 -32.98 10.15 -32.35
C GLN A 151 -32.00 11.18 -31.82
N GLU A 152 -32.25 12.47 -32.06
CA GLU A 152 -31.44 13.56 -31.50
C GLU A 152 -31.56 13.63 -29.97
N ALA A 153 -32.78 13.49 -29.43
CA ALA A 153 -33.00 13.45 -27.98
C ALA A 153 -32.32 12.23 -27.32
N LEU A 154 -32.39 11.04 -27.95
CA LEU A 154 -31.70 9.84 -27.47
C LEU A 154 -30.18 9.97 -27.54
N GLN A 155 -29.66 10.62 -28.59
CA GLN A 155 -28.22 10.93 -28.69
C GLN A 155 -27.79 11.86 -27.55
N ALA A 156 -28.57 12.90 -27.22
CA ALA A 156 -28.26 13.81 -26.13
C ALA A 156 -28.19 13.08 -24.78
N ALA A 157 -29.18 12.22 -24.50
CA ALA A 157 -29.18 11.39 -23.29
C ALA A 157 -28.00 10.39 -23.24
N TYR A 158 -27.61 9.83 -24.39
CA TYR A 158 -26.42 8.99 -24.50
C TYR A 158 -25.14 9.76 -24.22
N LEU A 159 -25.00 10.96 -24.79
CA LEU A 159 -23.82 11.80 -24.62
C LEU A 159 -23.65 12.28 -23.17
N GLU A 160 -24.73 12.64 -22.48
CA GLU A 160 -24.69 12.99 -21.06
C GLU A 160 -24.19 11.80 -20.22
N TRP A 161 -24.72 10.60 -20.48
CA TRP A 161 -24.25 9.38 -19.83
C TRP A 161 -22.76 9.12 -20.14
N ALA A 162 -22.34 9.26 -21.40
CA ALA A 162 -20.97 8.98 -21.82
C ALA A 162 -19.97 10.01 -21.27
N ASP A 163 -20.33 11.29 -21.20
CA ASP A 163 -19.53 12.35 -20.59
C ASP A 163 -19.22 12.04 -19.12
N ALA A 164 -20.22 11.58 -18.36
CA ALA A 164 -20.03 11.17 -16.97
C ALA A 164 -19.05 9.98 -16.85
N ARG A 165 -19.07 9.03 -17.80
CA ARG A 165 -18.12 7.91 -17.82
C ARG A 165 -16.70 8.36 -18.15
N VAL A 166 -16.54 9.37 -19.00
CA VAL A 166 -15.22 9.95 -19.29
C VAL A 166 -14.64 10.60 -18.03
N ASP A 167 -15.45 11.36 -17.27
CA ASP A 167 -15.01 11.95 -16.01
C ASP A 167 -14.59 10.88 -14.99
N GLU A 168 -15.39 9.82 -14.82
CA GLU A 168 -15.06 8.70 -13.94
C GLU A 168 -13.77 7.99 -14.34
N ARG A 169 -13.56 7.75 -15.64
CA ARG A 169 -12.34 7.10 -16.16
C ARG A 169 -11.11 7.99 -15.98
N ILE A 170 -11.22 9.31 -16.20
CA ILE A 170 -10.11 10.25 -15.92
C ILE A 170 -9.83 10.35 -14.43
N ALA A 171 -10.84 10.34 -13.57
CA ALA A 171 -10.65 10.34 -12.13
C ALA A 171 -9.95 9.06 -11.63
N ALA A 172 -10.28 7.91 -12.24
CA ALA A 172 -9.74 6.60 -11.86
C ALA A 172 -8.32 6.35 -12.39
N PHE A 173 -8.07 6.62 -13.67
CA PHE A 173 -6.77 6.37 -14.30
C PHE A 173 -5.80 7.54 -14.10
N GLY A 174 -6.31 8.77 -14.05
CA GLY A 174 -5.53 9.99 -14.03
C GLY A 174 -5.29 10.56 -15.43
N PRO A 175 -4.95 11.87 -15.53
CA PRO A 175 -4.79 12.57 -16.81
C PRO A 175 -3.65 12.01 -17.68
N ASP A 176 -2.61 11.46 -17.06
CA ASP A 176 -1.40 11.02 -17.76
C ASP A 176 -1.35 9.51 -18.04
N ALA A 177 -2.42 8.78 -17.70
CA ALA A 177 -2.47 7.33 -17.79
C ALA A 177 -2.79 6.79 -19.19
N GLY A 178 -3.04 7.67 -20.16
CA GLY A 178 -3.18 7.30 -21.56
C GLY A 178 -4.51 6.62 -21.90
N TYR A 179 -5.58 6.91 -21.15
CA TYR A 179 -6.95 6.59 -21.55
C TYR A 179 -7.32 7.34 -22.83
N GLN A 180 -7.98 6.65 -23.76
CA GLN A 180 -8.40 7.19 -25.06
C GLN A 180 -9.87 6.80 -25.28
N ILE A 181 -10.64 7.58 -26.03
CA ILE A 181 -12.02 7.20 -26.38
C ILE A 181 -12.05 6.02 -27.35
N VAL A 182 -11.06 5.92 -28.23
CA VAL A 182 -10.95 4.89 -29.27
C VAL A 182 -9.55 4.30 -29.25
N GLY A 183 -9.47 2.97 -29.31
CA GLY A 183 -8.21 2.23 -29.31
C GLY A 183 -7.77 1.79 -27.91
N ASP A 184 -6.92 0.76 -27.85
CA ASP A 184 -6.50 0.16 -26.59
C ASP A 184 -5.73 1.15 -25.71
N MET A 185 -6.02 1.13 -24.41
CA MET A 185 -5.33 1.99 -23.45
C MET A 185 -3.86 1.59 -23.34
N LYS A 186 -2.97 2.57 -23.11
CA LYS A 186 -1.55 2.27 -22.85
C LYS A 186 -1.39 1.52 -21.53
N THR A 187 -0.55 0.49 -21.53
CA THR A 187 -0.20 -0.23 -20.32
C THR A 187 0.70 0.61 -19.42
N ALA A 188 0.78 0.26 -18.13
CA ALA A 188 1.74 0.89 -17.23
C ALA A 188 3.20 0.62 -17.67
N GLY A 189 3.49 -0.60 -18.16
CA GLY A 189 4.77 -0.97 -18.75
C GLY A 189 5.97 -0.63 -17.85
N ALA A 190 7.00 -0.02 -18.43
CA ALA A 190 8.24 0.31 -17.73
C ALA A 190 8.07 1.29 -16.55
N LYS A 191 6.99 2.10 -16.54
CA LYS A 191 6.70 3.02 -15.41
C LYS A 191 6.42 2.27 -14.10
N ALA A 192 6.03 1.00 -14.19
CA ALA A 192 5.76 0.16 -13.03
C ALA A 192 7.03 -0.50 -12.43
N ALA A 193 8.20 -0.39 -13.06
CA ALA A 193 9.40 -1.13 -12.63
C ALA A 193 9.80 -0.83 -11.17
N TRP A 194 9.75 0.43 -10.75
CA TRP A 194 10.09 0.83 -9.38
C TRP A 194 9.03 0.38 -8.34
N PRO A 195 7.71 0.59 -8.58
CA PRO A 195 6.65 -0.02 -7.76
C PRO A 195 6.74 -1.55 -7.64
N ILE A 196 7.05 -2.24 -8.74
CA ILE A 196 7.22 -3.71 -8.75
C ILE A 196 8.41 -4.10 -7.87
N ALA A 197 9.55 -3.42 -8.00
CA ALA A 197 10.73 -3.68 -7.17
C ALA A 197 10.43 -3.51 -5.67
N TYR A 198 9.63 -2.49 -5.31
CA TYR A 198 9.18 -2.29 -3.93
C TYR A 198 8.30 -3.44 -3.41
N GLU A 199 7.29 -3.87 -4.16
CA GLU A 199 6.42 -4.99 -3.75
C GLU A 199 7.20 -6.32 -3.68
N CYS A 200 8.21 -6.52 -4.55
CA CYS A 200 9.14 -7.63 -4.47
C CYS A 200 9.96 -7.60 -3.17
N LEU A 201 10.56 -6.44 -2.82
CA LEU A 201 11.31 -6.27 -1.56
C LEU A 201 10.41 -6.53 -0.34
N ARG A 202 9.19 -6.01 -0.37
CA ARG A 202 8.17 -6.23 0.67
C ARG A 202 7.86 -7.72 0.82
N ALA A 203 7.64 -8.44 -0.28
CA ALA A 203 7.39 -9.89 -0.25
C ALA A 203 8.61 -10.68 0.24
N PHE A 204 9.82 -10.28 -0.13
CA PHE A 204 11.05 -10.87 0.39
C PHE A 204 11.11 -10.78 1.92
N ILE A 205 10.89 -9.58 2.47
CA ILE A 205 10.94 -9.33 3.92
C ILE A 205 9.86 -10.16 4.66
N ILE A 206 8.62 -10.16 4.16
CA ILE A 206 7.53 -10.95 4.76
C ILE A 206 7.86 -12.45 4.74
N GLY A 207 8.37 -12.95 3.60
CA GLY A 207 8.74 -14.36 3.44
C GLY A 207 9.94 -14.77 4.29
N SER A 208 10.95 -13.91 4.38
CA SER A 208 12.21 -14.17 5.09
C SER A 208 12.09 -14.08 6.61
N MET A 209 11.20 -13.24 7.15
CA MET A 209 11.11 -13.01 8.59
C MET A 209 10.24 -14.02 9.33
N ARG A 210 9.14 -14.49 8.74
CA ARG A 210 8.16 -15.31 9.49
C ARG A 210 8.60 -16.76 9.65
N THR A 211 8.48 -17.54 8.57
CA THR A 211 8.68 -19.00 8.59
C THR A 211 10.15 -19.41 8.85
N PRO A 212 11.16 -18.77 8.23
CA PRO A 212 12.58 -19.14 8.43
C PRO A 212 13.05 -19.13 9.88
N PHE A 213 12.69 -18.10 10.64
CA PHE A 213 13.07 -18.00 12.05
C PHE A 213 12.38 -19.08 12.90
N GLY A 214 11.12 -19.38 12.62
CA GLY A 214 10.42 -20.50 13.25
C GLY A 214 11.08 -21.85 12.92
N LEU A 215 11.48 -22.07 11.67
CA LEU A 215 12.16 -23.31 11.27
C LEU A 215 13.52 -23.46 11.96
N ALA A 216 14.32 -22.39 12.02
CA ALA A 216 15.62 -22.40 12.68
C ALA A 216 15.52 -22.66 14.19
N ALA A 217 14.54 -22.05 14.87
CA ALA A 217 14.28 -22.30 16.29
C ALA A 217 13.82 -23.74 16.55
N GLY A 218 12.93 -24.27 15.70
CA GLY A 218 12.51 -25.67 15.76
C GLY A 218 13.70 -26.62 15.55
N ALA A 219 14.54 -26.39 14.55
CA ALA A 219 15.71 -27.21 14.27
C ALA A 219 16.74 -27.19 15.41
N ALA A 220 16.97 -26.03 16.03
CA ALA A 220 17.85 -25.92 17.20
C ALA A 220 17.29 -26.70 18.41
N TYR A 221 15.97 -26.65 18.62
CA TYR A 221 15.31 -27.37 19.72
C TYR A 221 15.30 -28.89 19.52
N ASP A 222 15.03 -29.34 18.28
CA ASP A 222 15.07 -30.75 17.89
C ASP A 222 16.50 -31.31 17.97
N GLY A 223 17.50 -30.53 17.54
CA GLY A 223 18.91 -30.95 17.52
C GLY A 223 19.50 -31.24 18.91
N ALA A 224 18.88 -30.74 19.98
CA ALA A 224 19.27 -31.01 21.36
C ALA A 224 18.60 -32.26 21.95
N ARG A 225 17.78 -32.98 21.17
CA ARG A 225 16.93 -34.08 21.63
C ARG A 225 17.03 -35.31 20.73
N ALA A 226 16.46 -36.42 21.21
CA ALA A 226 16.29 -37.59 20.35
C ALA A 226 15.39 -37.22 19.14
N PRO A 227 15.80 -37.54 17.90
CA PRO A 227 15.06 -37.14 16.71
C PRO A 227 13.59 -37.55 16.78
N GLY A 228 12.68 -36.59 16.62
CA GLY A 228 11.24 -36.83 16.60
C GLY A 228 10.58 -37.14 17.95
N SER A 229 11.31 -37.09 19.07
CA SER A 229 10.72 -37.38 20.39
C SER A 229 9.72 -36.34 20.88
N GLU A 230 9.82 -35.09 20.40
CA GLU A 230 9.01 -33.96 20.87
C GLU A 230 8.38 -33.12 19.74
N THR A 231 7.88 -33.77 18.68
CA THR A 231 7.35 -33.07 17.48
C THR A 231 6.32 -31.98 17.76
N LEU A 232 5.45 -32.14 18.77
CA LEU A 232 4.46 -31.12 19.16
C LEU A 232 5.11 -29.91 19.81
N SER A 233 6.04 -30.11 20.74
CA SER A 233 6.78 -29.03 21.42
C SER A 233 7.61 -28.24 20.44
N THR A 234 8.29 -28.92 19.51
CA THR A 234 9.08 -28.29 18.45
C THR A 234 8.20 -27.44 17.54
N THR A 235 7.04 -27.98 17.13
CA THR A 235 6.10 -27.25 16.27
C THR A 235 5.52 -26.02 16.99
N ALA A 236 5.23 -26.15 18.29
CA ALA A 236 4.77 -25.05 19.12
C ALA A 236 5.85 -23.95 19.27
N LEU A 237 7.10 -24.31 19.55
CA LEU A 237 8.21 -23.36 19.61
C LEU A 237 8.45 -22.68 18.26
N SER A 238 8.45 -23.46 17.18
CA SER A 238 8.59 -22.96 15.82
C SER A 238 7.50 -21.94 15.49
N GLY A 239 6.24 -22.23 15.84
CA GLY A 239 5.11 -21.32 15.67
C GLY A 239 5.22 -20.06 16.54
N ALA A 240 5.67 -20.21 17.78
CA ALA A 240 5.89 -19.11 18.71
C ALA A 240 6.95 -18.12 18.18
N VAL A 241 8.11 -18.62 17.75
CA VAL A 241 9.19 -17.77 17.19
C VAL A 241 8.76 -17.15 15.85
N ALA A 242 8.12 -17.92 14.97
CA ALA A 242 7.55 -17.38 13.73
C ALA A 242 6.52 -16.27 14.00
N GLY A 243 5.72 -16.41 15.06
CA GLY A 243 4.79 -15.40 15.52
C GLY A 243 5.48 -14.11 15.97
N LEU A 244 6.50 -14.21 16.82
CA LEU A 244 7.25 -13.04 17.26
C LEU A 244 7.87 -12.27 16.08
N MET A 245 8.46 -12.99 15.13
CA MET A 245 9.03 -12.36 13.94
C MET A 245 7.97 -11.83 12.96
N SER A 246 6.82 -12.50 12.88
CA SER A 246 5.66 -11.98 12.14
C SER A 246 5.15 -10.68 12.75
N TYR A 247 5.11 -10.54 14.08
CA TYR A 247 4.75 -9.27 14.72
C TYR A 247 5.75 -8.17 14.36
N THR A 248 7.06 -8.43 14.47
CA THR A 248 8.09 -7.46 14.09
C THR A 248 7.98 -7.05 12.62
N SER A 249 7.71 -8.01 11.72
CA SER A 249 7.54 -7.73 10.30
C SER A 249 6.24 -6.96 10.01
N ASP A 250 5.09 -7.51 10.39
CA ASP A 250 3.76 -7.02 10.01
C ASP A 250 3.35 -5.74 10.76
N THR A 251 3.85 -5.52 11.97
CA THR A 251 3.43 -4.40 12.84
C THR A 251 4.46 -3.27 12.87
N LEU A 252 5.75 -3.56 12.67
CA LEU A 252 6.81 -2.54 12.75
C LEU A 252 7.42 -2.26 11.37
N LEU A 253 8.05 -3.26 10.75
CA LEU A 253 8.88 -3.04 9.58
C LEU A 253 8.08 -2.72 8.31
N ILE A 254 7.06 -3.52 7.97
CA ILE A 254 6.25 -3.28 6.78
C ILE A 254 5.47 -1.96 6.88
N PRO A 255 4.81 -1.62 8.02
CA PRO A 255 4.20 -0.31 8.17
C PRO A 255 5.19 0.85 8.09
N ALA A 256 6.40 0.70 8.63
CA ALA A 256 7.46 1.71 8.51
C ALA A 256 7.86 1.93 7.04
N MET A 257 8.13 0.83 6.31
CA MET A 257 8.41 0.88 4.88
C MET A 257 7.27 1.54 4.11
N ASP A 258 6.01 1.16 4.39
CA ASP A 258 4.84 1.70 3.70
C ASP A 258 4.68 3.21 3.96
N ARG A 259 4.98 3.68 5.17
CA ARG A 259 4.97 5.11 5.50
C ARG A 259 6.05 5.87 4.75
N ARG A 260 7.30 5.39 4.77
CA ARG A 260 8.40 6.04 4.05
C ARG A 260 8.20 6.01 2.54
N ALA A 261 7.62 4.93 2.00
CA ALA A 261 7.24 4.85 0.58
C ALA A 261 6.17 5.90 0.22
N ARG A 262 5.18 6.12 1.09
CA ARG A 262 4.17 7.18 0.88
C ARG A 262 4.79 8.57 0.92
N VAL A 263 5.69 8.82 1.87
CA VAL A 263 6.43 10.08 2.00
C VAL A 263 7.29 10.35 0.77
N ALA A 264 7.94 9.31 0.23
CA ALA A 264 8.67 9.38 -1.04
C ALA A 264 7.76 9.52 -2.27
N ASN A 265 6.43 9.51 -2.11
CA ASN A 265 5.44 9.51 -3.18
C ASN A 265 5.62 8.36 -4.18
N LEU A 266 5.88 7.16 -3.67
CA LEU A 266 6.01 5.94 -4.48
C LEU A 266 4.65 5.54 -5.08
N PRO A 267 4.52 5.41 -6.42
CA PRO A 267 3.31 4.91 -7.03
C PRO A 267 3.03 3.45 -6.64
N ARG A 268 1.76 3.07 -6.54
CA ARG A 268 1.35 1.68 -6.32
C ARG A 268 0.21 1.28 -7.23
N PHE A 269 0.14 0.00 -7.56
CA PHE A 269 -1.03 -0.52 -8.27
C PHE A 269 -2.27 -0.46 -7.37
N GLN A 270 -3.28 0.24 -7.87
CA GLN A 270 -4.61 0.31 -7.29
C GLN A 270 -5.59 -0.34 -8.25
N THR A 271 -6.38 -1.26 -7.73
CA THR A 271 -7.45 -1.93 -8.46
C THR A 271 -8.51 -0.91 -8.88
N ILE A 272 -8.85 -0.87 -10.17
CA ILE A 272 -9.92 -0.02 -10.68
C ILE A 272 -11.27 -0.66 -10.35
N ASP A 273 -12.23 0.15 -9.91
CA ASP A 273 -13.59 -0.33 -9.70
C ASP A 273 -14.14 -0.92 -11.01
N PRO A 274 -14.59 -2.19 -11.02
CA PRO A 274 -15.22 -2.82 -12.18
C PRO A 274 -16.37 -2.01 -12.79
N LYS A 275 -17.05 -1.15 -12.01
CA LYS A 275 -18.10 -0.25 -12.52
C LYS A 275 -17.55 0.84 -13.45
N ILE A 276 -16.31 1.28 -13.26
CA ILE A 276 -15.68 2.30 -14.12
C ILE A 276 -15.22 1.67 -15.45
N LEU A 277 -14.81 0.41 -15.38
CA LEU A 277 -14.48 -0.39 -16.56
C LEU A 277 -15.75 -0.70 -17.34
N VAL A 278 -16.68 -1.46 -16.74
CA VAL A 278 -17.97 -1.85 -17.31
C VAL A 278 -19.07 -1.05 -16.61
N PRO A 279 -19.49 0.10 -17.15
CA PRO A 279 -20.52 0.93 -16.54
C PRO A 279 -21.91 0.32 -16.60
N ASP A 280 -22.83 0.90 -15.83
CA ASP A 280 -24.24 0.53 -15.95
C ASP A 280 -24.74 0.88 -17.35
N PRO A 281 -25.64 0.06 -17.93
CA PRO A 281 -26.08 0.22 -19.30
C PRO A 281 -26.65 1.62 -19.54
N PRO A 282 -26.39 2.21 -20.72
CA PRO A 282 -26.82 3.56 -21.04
C PRO A 282 -28.36 3.65 -21.16
N PRO A 283 -28.93 4.86 -21.01
CA PRO A 283 -30.38 5.08 -21.18
C PRO A 283 -30.85 4.85 -22.63
N ALA A 284 -29.94 4.98 -23.60
CA ALA A 284 -30.14 4.65 -25.00
C ALA A 284 -28.97 3.76 -25.48
N LEU A 285 -29.26 2.73 -26.27
CA LEU A 285 -28.25 1.86 -26.85
C LEU A 285 -27.80 2.45 -28.19
N LEU A 286 -26.50 2.57 -28.40
CA LEU A 286 -25.90 2.98 -29.67
C LEU A 286 -25.65 1.74 -30.53
N GLU A 287 -26.22 1.72 -31.72
CA GLU A 287 -25.93 0.76 -32.77
C GLU A 287 -25.31 1.50 -33.97
N ILE A 288 -24.17 1.00 -34.45
CA ILE A 288 -23.52 1.52 -35.68
C ILE A 288 -23.72 0.47 -36.76
N THR A 289 -24.58 0.79 -37.74
CA THR A 289 -24.84 -0.05 -38.92
C THR A 289 -24.11 0.51 -40.14
N ALA A 290 -24.18 -0.21 -41.27
CA ALA A 290 -23.66 0.29 -42.54
C ALA A 290 -24.40 1.54 -43.04
N GLU A 291 -25.63 1.78 -42.56
CA GLU A 291 -26.49 2.90 -42.95
C GLU A 291 -26.26 4.14 -42.08
N GLY A 292 -25.65 3.98 -40.91
CA GLY A 292 -25.36 5.08 -39.99
C GLY A 292 -25.44 4.69 -38.52
N LYS A 293 -25.47 5.69 -37.65
CA LYS A 293 -25.75 5.50 -36.22
C LYS A 293 -27.25 5.45 -35.96
N ARG A 294 -27.66 4.64 -34.99
CA ARG A 294 -29.03 4.55 -34.49
C ARG A 294 -29.01 4.43 -32.97
N PHE A 295 -29.94 5.12 -32.30
CA PHE A 295 -30.17 5.01 -30.87
C PHE A 295 -31.52 4.36 -30.59
N THR A 296 -31.56 3.39 -29.70
CA THR A 296 -32.79 2.66 -29.33
C THR A 296 -32.89 2.53 -27.83
N ARG A 297 -34.11 2.59 -27.26
CA ARG A 297 -34.28 2.36 -25.82
C ARG A 297 -34.11 0.86 -25.50
N PRO A 298 -33.54 0.50 -24.34
CA PRO A 298 -33.47 -0.91 -23.95
C PRO A 298 -34.84 -1.59 -23.94
N GLY A 299 -34.99 -2.69 -24.68
CA GLY A 299 -36.24 -3.44 -24.82
C GLY A 299 -37.18 -2.93 -25.91
N GLU A 300 -36.75 -1.96 -26.71
CA GLU A 300 -37.46 -1.49 -27.90
C GLU A 300 -37.07 -2.35 -29.13
N GLY A 301 -38.06 -2.88 -29.84
CA GLY A 301 -37.83 -3.78 -30.99
C GLY A 301 -37.13 -5.09 -30.60
N ASN A 302 -36.04 -5.42 -31.30
CA ASN A 302 -35.22 -6.62 -31.03
C ASN A 302 -34.08 -6.37 -30.03
N THR A 303 -34.01 -5.19 -29.42
CA THR A 303 -32.92 -4.86 -28.50
C THR A 303 -33.12 -5.51 -27.14
N GLU A 304 -32.01 -5.73 -26.45
CA GLU A 304 -32.05 -6.38 -25.14
C GLU A 304 -32.74 -5.51 -24.09
N THR A 305 -33.54 -6.15 -23.24
CA THR A 305 -34.22 -5.46 -22.14
C THR A 305 -33.21 -4.98 -21.09
N LEU A 306 -33.54 -3.90 -20.39
CA LEU A 306 -32.69 -3.34 -19.33
C LEU A 306 -32.27 -4.38 -18.27
N PRO A 307 -33.14 -5.29 -17.78
CA PRO A 307 -32.73 -6.33 -16.84
C PRO A 307 -31.68 -7.30 -17.41
N LYS A 308 -31.80 -7.64 -18.71
CA LYS A 308 -30.85 -8.55 -19.39
C LYS A 308 -29.47 -7.90 -19.53
N LEU A 309 -29.44 -6.62 -19.93
CA LEU A 309 -28.20 -5.84 -20.00
C LEU A 309 -27.53 -5.70 -18.62
N LYS A 310 -28.32 -5.47 -17.57
CA LYS A 310 -27.80 -5.43 -16.18
C LYS A 310 -27.21 -6.77 -15.75
N ALA A 311 -27.83 -7.90 -16.13
CA ALA A 311 -27.30 -9.23 -15.84
C ALA A 311 -25.96 -9.49 -16.56
N GLN A 312 -25.87 -9.16 -17.85
CA GLN A 312 -24.61 -9.28 -18.61
C GLN A 312 -23.50 -8.38 -18.03
N THR A 313 -23.85 -7.15 -17.67
CA THR A 313 -22.94 -6.20 -17.00
C THR A 313 -22.44 -6.78 -15.68
N TYR A 314 -23.33 -7.40 -14.91
CA TYR A 314 -22.97 -8.06 -13.65
C TYR A 314 -21.99 -9.22 -13.89
N ASP A 315 -22.27 -10.11 -14.84
CA ASP A 315 -21.40 -11.26 -15.15
C ASP A 315 -20.00 -10.81 -15.62
N LEU A 316 -19.93 -9.79 -16.48
CA LEU A 316 -18.66 -9.19 -16.90
C LEU A 316 -17.88 -8.60 -15.71
N ARG A 317 -18.57 -7.89 -14.82
CA ARG A 317 -17.95 -7.35 -13.59
C ARG A 317 -17.45 -8.47 -12.67
N GLN A 318 -18.19 -9.57 -12.52
CA GLN A 318 -17.74 -10.71 -11.72
C GLN A 318 -16.47 -11.34 -12.32
N GLY A 319 -16.39 -11.49 -13.64
CA GLY A 319 -15.18 -11.95 -14.32
C GLY A 319 -13.97 -11.03 -14.07
N ILE A 320 -14.19 -9.71 -14.14
CA ILE A 320 -13.16 -8.72 -13.82
C ILE A 320 -12.71 -8.82 -12.36
N ILE A 321 -13.64 -8.91 -11.41
CA ILE A 321 -13.35 -9.02 -9.98
C ILE A 321 -12.52 -10.27 -9.71
N GLN A 322 -12.90 -11.40 -10.30
CA GLN A 322 -12.17 -12.65 -10.17
C GLN A 322 -10.73 -12.50 -10.68
N TRP A 323 -10.55 -11.92 -11.87
CA TRP A 323 -9.23 -11.74 -12.46
C TRP A 323 -8.36 -10.71 -11.72
N GLN A 324 -8.95 -9.61 -11.26
CA GLN A 324 -8.30 -8.65 -10.37
C GLN A 324 -7.85 -9.34 -9.07
N SER A 325 -8.71 -10.19 -8.48
CA SER A 325 -8.37 -10.98 -7.30
C SER A 325 -7.22 -11.95 -7.57
N THR A 326 -7.11 -12.50 -8.78
CA THR A 326 -5.97 -13.33 -9.19
C THR A 326 -4.70 -12.52 -9.18
N LEU A 327 -4.66 -11.38 -9.87
CA LEU A 327 -3.46 -10.54 -9.92
C LEU A 327 -3.10 -9.87 -8.58
N ASP A 328 -4.07 -9.67 -7.67
CA ASP A 328 -3.84 -9.13 -6.33
C ASP A 328 -3.35 -10.15 -5.30
N ASP A 329 -3.10 -11.40 -5.70
CA ASP A 329 -2.72 -12.49 -4.81
C ASP A 329 -3.81 -12.86 -3.78
N LYS A 330 -5.08 -12.63 -4.11
CA LYS A 330 -6.24 -12.91 -3.25
C LYS A 330 -7.04 -14.13 -3.71
N SER A 331 -6.85 -14.58 -4.95
CA SER A 331 -7.57 -15.73 -5.51
C SER A 331 -7.02 -17.07 -5.03
N LEU A 332 -7.86 -18.11 -5.03
CA LEU A 332 -7.40 -19.50 -4.85
C LEU A 332 -6.46 -19.96 -5.97
N ASP A 333 -6.64 -19.46 -7.20
CA ASP A 333 -5.87 -19.86 -8.38
C ASP A 333 -4.39 -19.45 -8.26
N THR A 334 -4.09 -18.35 -7.57
CA THR A 334 -2.72 -17.93 -7.26
C THR A 334 -2.12 -18.58 -6.03
N LEU A 335 -2.93 -19.17 -5.15
CA LEU A 335 -2.43 -19.86 -3.96
C LEU A 335 -1.57 -21.09 -4.29
N LEU A 336 -1.71 -21.66 -5.49
CA LEU A 336 -0.88 -22.78 -5.95
C LEU A 336 0.47 -22.33 -6.53
N LEU A 337 0.58 -21.09 -7.00
CA LEU A 337 1.80 -20.59 -7.64
C LEU A 337 2.98 -20.58 -6.66
N LYS A 338 2.76 -20.06 -5.45
CA LYS A 338 3.82 -19.93 -4.42
C LYS A 338 4.32 -21.28 -3.89
N PRO A 339 3.47 -22.27 -3.54
CA PRO A 339 3.90 -23.63 -3.22
C PRO A 339 4.74 -24.29 -4.31
N THR A 340 4.37 -24.13 -5.59
CA THR A 340 5.14 -24.70 -6.70
C THR A 340 6.52 -24.05 -6.82
N ILE A 341 6.61 -22.73 -6.70
CA ILE A 341 7.88 -22.01 -6.69
C ILE A 341 8.72 -22.44 -5.47
N ASN A 342 8.12 -22.48 -4.27
CA ASN A 342 8.77 -22.92 -3.04
C ASN A 342 9.29 -24.35 -3.14
N ALA A 343 8.55 -25.27 -3.76
CA ALA A 343 9.01 -26.63 -4.01
C ALA A 343 10.28 -26.66 -4.87
N GLY A 344 10.36 -25.82 -5.90
CA GLY A 344 11.56 -25.65 -6.72
C GLY A 344 12.76 -25.12 -5.93
N PHE A 345 12.57 -24.04 -5.15
CA PHE A 345 13.64 -23.49 -4.29
C PHE A 345 14.07 -24.47 -3.19
N ASN A 346 13.14 -25.20 -2.60
CA ASN A 346 13.44 -26.21 -1.58
C ASN A 346 14.17 -27.42 -2.16
N ALA A 347 13.85 -27.85 -3.39
CA ALA A 347 14.61 -28.88 -4.09
C ALA A 347 16.06 -28.43 -4.33
N ALA A 348 16.27 -27.19 -4.78
CA ALA A 348 17.61 -26.61 -4.96
C ALA A 348 18.38 -26.44 -3.64
N ARG A 349 17.69 -26.13 -2.53
CA ARG A 349 18.29 -26.10 -1.19
C ARG A 349 18.78 -27.48 -0.76
N GLN A 350 18.05 -28.55 -1.11
CA GLN A 350 18.35 -29.92 -0.67
C GLN A 350 19.49 -30.58 -1.45
N THR A 351 19.93 -30.01 -2.57
CA THR A 351 21.11 -30.48 -3.32
C THR A 351 22.44 -29.92 -2.79
N SER A 352 22.42 -29.11 -1.73
CA SER A 352 23.64 -28.57 -1.13
C SER A 352 24.29 -29.58 -0.18
N ASP A 353 25.48 -30.05 -0.53
CA ASP A 353 26.28 -30.99 0.27
C ASP A 353 27.11 -30.31 1.38
N ASP A 354 27.11 -28.97 1.45
CA ASP A 354 27.87 -28.23 2.45
C ASP A 354 27.30 -28.42 3.88
N PRO A 355 28.07 -28.96 4.85
CA PRO A 355 27.62 -29.14 6.23
C PRO A 355 27.26 -27.82 6.95
N GLY A 356 27.80 -26.67 6.51
CA GLY A 356 27.45 -25.35 7.04
C GLY A 356 25.95 -25.01 6.88
N THR A 357 25.32 -25.58 5.85
CA THR A 357 23.90 -25.38 5.52
C THR A 357 22.92 -26.10 6.47
N ARG A 358 23.43 -27.05 7.26
CA ARG A 358 22.63 -27.83 8.23
C ARG A 358 22.59 -27.21 9.61
N THR A 359 23.44 -26.24 9.90
CA THR A 359 23.42 -25.47 11.16
C THR A 359 22.13 -24.63 11.27
N PRO A 360 21.63 -24.29 12.47
CA PRO A 360 20.46 -23.40 12.61
C PRO A 360 20.62 -22.07 11.86
N ALA A 361 21.81 -21.49 11.84
CA ALA A 361 22.12 -20.26 11.09
C ALA A 361 22.09 -20.50 9.57
N GLY A 362 22.69 -21.58 9.08
CA GLY A 362 22.63 -21.97 7.67
C GLY A 362 21.20 -22.29 7.21
N GLN A 363 20.42 -22.96 8.06
CA GLN A 363 19.01 -23.25 7.81
C GLN A 363 18.17 -21.98 7.77
N LEU A 364 18.44 -21.01 8.66
CA LEU A 364 17.80 -19.69 8.65
C LEU A 364 18.12 -18.95 7.35
N GLY A 365 19.40 -18.82 6.99
CA GLY A 365 19.83 -18.11 5.78
C GLY A 365 19.24 -18.72 4.50
N LEU A 366 19.33 -20.04 4.34
CA LEU A 366 18.80 -20.72 3.16
C LEU A 366 17.28 -20.73 3.11
N SER A 367 16.58 -20.87 4.24
CA SER A 367 15.11 -20.79 4.24
C SER A 367 14.63 -19.37 4.00
N ALA A 368 15.35 -18.36 4.51
CA ALA A 368 15.07 -16.95 4.20
C ALA A 368 15.22 -16.66 2.71
N LEU A 369 16.29 -17.15 2.07
CA LEU A 369 16.48 -17.01 0.62
C LEU A 369 15.44 -17.80 -0.19
N ALA A 370 15.11 -19.03 0.20
CA ALA A 370 14.14 -19.86 -0.50
C ALA A 370 12.72 -19.28 -0.40
N ILE A 371 12.24 -19.02 0.81
CA ILE A 371 10.87 -18.55 1.06
C ILE A 371 10.72 -17.08 0.66
N GLY A 372 11.70 -16.24 0.98
CA GLY A 372 11.74 -14.84 0.56
C GLY A 372 11.87 -14.72 -0.96
N GLY A 373 12.77 -15.48 -1.58
CA GLY A 373 12.96 -15.52 -3.03
C GLY A 373 11.74 -16.03 -3.78
N ALA A 374 11.07 -17.07 -3.28
CA ALA A 374 9.79 -17.50 -3.85
C ALA A 374 8.72 -16.40 -3.78
N GLY A 375 8.67 -15.66 -2.67
CA GLY A 375 7.80 -14.48 -2.53
C GLY A 375 8.12 -13.39 -3.56
N VAL A 376 9.42 -13.11 -3.80
CA VAL A 376 9.87 -12.18 -4.85
C VAL A 376 9.41 -12.63 -6.23
N VAL A 377 9.65 -13.90 -6.60
CA VAL A 377 9.27 -14.43 -7.93
C VAL A 377 7.76 -14.36 -8.12
N GLN A 378 6.99 -14.78 -7.12
CA GLN A 378 5.52 -14.69 -7.17
C GLN A 378 5.07 -13.23 -7.35
N LYS A 379 5.56 -12.30 -6.53
CA LYS A 379 5.18 -10.89 -6.66
C LYS A 379 5.64 -10.26 -7.96
N ALA A 380 6.84 -10.59 -8.44
CA ALA A 380 7.32 -10.13 -9.74
C ALA A 380 6.38 -10.59 -10.86
N ILE A 381 5.97 -11.87 -10.87
CA ILE A 381 5.02 -12.40 -11.86
C ILE A 381 3.68 -11.65 -11.80
N LEU A 382 3.12 -11.48 -10.60
CA LEU A 382 1.80 -10.87 -10.42
C LEU A 382 1.81 -9.37 -10.76
N GLU A 383 2.74 -8.60 -10.20
CA GLU A 383 2.81 -7.15 -10.41
C GLU A 383 3.29 -6.80 -11.82
N THR A 384 4.17 -7.61 -12.44
CA THR A 384 4.48 -7.48 -13.88
C THR A 384 3.26 -7.83 -14.72
N GLY A 385 2.48 -8.84 -14.31
CA GLY A 385 1.20 -9.16 -14.95
C GLY A 385 0.25 -7.96 -14.97
N LYS A 386 0.13 -7.22 -13.87
CA LYS A 386 -0.64 -5.97 -13.82
C LYS A 386 -0.14 -4.90 -14.79
N ALA A 387 1.16 -4.90 -15.11
CA ALA A 387 1.80 -3.91 -15.96
C ALA A 387 1.74 -4.21 -17.48
N VAL A 388 1.33 -5.42 -17.88
CA VAL A 388 1.40 -5.91 -19.27
C VAL A 388 0.00 -6.03 -19.89
N ALA A 389 -0.12 -5.79 -21.20
CA ALA A 389 -1.43 -5.77 -21.88
C ALA A 389 -2.14 -7.13 -21.87
N SER A 390 -1.40 -8.23 -22.00
CA SER A 390 -1.98 -9.57 -22.13
C SER A 390 -2.70 -10.05 -20.88
N THR A 391 -2.36 -9.51 -19.71
CA THR A 391 -2.84 -9.98 -18.41
C THR A 391 -3.41 -8.85 -17.55
N GLY A 392 -2.81 -7.65 -17.58
CA GLY A 392 -3.24 -6.48 -16.82
C GLY A 392 -4.37 -5.67 -17.48
N GLN A 393 -4.79 -6.04 -18.69
CA GLN A 393 -5.91 -5.40 -19.39
C GLN A 393 -7.03 -6.38 -19.70
N MET A 394 -8.25 -5.86 -19.78
CA MET A 394 -9.42 -6.61 -20.21
C MET A 394 -10.17 -5.88 -21.32
N ARG A 395 -10.74 -6.67 -22.24
CA ARG A 395 -11.59 -6.15 -23.32
C ARG A 395 -12.96 -5.80 -22.75
N VAL A 396 -13.38 -4.56 -22.96
CA VAL A 396 -14.57 -3.95 -22.39
C VAL A 396 -15.28 -3.16 -23.49
N PRO A 397 -16.62 -3.03 -23.46
CA PRO A 397 -17.33 -2.15 -24.38
C PRO A 397 -16.81 -0.70 -24.32
N ASP A 398 -16.52 -0.12 -25.49
CA ASP A 398 -16.16 1.30 -25.57
C ASP A 398 -17.42 2.20 -25.55
N LEU A 399 -17.20 3.52 -25.54
CA LEU A 399 -18.28 4.51 -25.54
C LEU A 399 -18.83 4.82 -26.94
N LEU A 400 -18.46 4.04 -27.95
CA LEU A 400 -18.88 4.17 -29.35
C LEU A 400 -19.45 2.86 -29.92
N GLY A 401 -19.84 1.90 -29.07
CA GLY A 401 -20.44 0.63 -29.50
C GLY A 401 -19.45 -0.44 -29.96
N GLY A 402 -18.14 -0.18 -29.84
CA GLY A 402 -17.06 -1.12 -30.11
C GLY A 402 -16.52 -1.77 -28.83
N GLN A 403 -15.24 -2.16 -28.88
CA GLN A 403 -14.54 -2.80 -27.78
C GLN A 403 -13.15 -2.20 -27.63
N GLN A 404 -12.73 -1.99 -26.39
CA GLN A 404 -11.46 -1.40 -26.02
C GLN A 404 -10.81 -2.20 -24.90
N ARG A 405 -9.47 -2.34 -24.92
CA ARG A 405 -8.74 -2.84 -23.76
C ARG A 405 -8.45 -1.72 -22.76
N LEU A 406 -8.86 -1.92 -21.51
CA LEU A 406 -8.60 -1.02 -20.40
C LEU A 406 -7.75 -1.71 -19.33
N ASN A 407 -6.86 -0.96 -18.67
CA ASN A 407 -6.07 -1.50 -17.55
C ASN A 407 -7.01 -1.80 -16.37
N LEU A 408 -6.79 -2.94 -15.74
CA LEU A 408 -7.51 -3.35 -14.53
C LEU A 408 -6.98 -2.69 -13.27
N PHE A 409 -5.77 -2.13 -13.37
CA PHE A 409 -5.06 -1.45 -12.29
C PHE A 409 -4.51 -0.12 -12.80
N ALA A 410 -4.55 0.90 -11.95
CA ALA A 410 -3.87 2.17 -12.17
C ALA A 410 -2.67 2.31 -11.24
N LEU A 411 -1.64 3.03 -11.68
CA LEU A 411 -0.56 3.47 -10.81
C LEU A 411 -1.02 4.71 -10.05
N ALA A 412 -1.53 4.49 -8.84
CA ALA A 412 -1.98 5.56 -7.98
C ALA A 412 -0.80 6.18 -7.21
N LEU A 413 -0.76 7.51 -7.18
CA LEU A 413 0.19 8.26 -6.36
C LEU A 413 -0.44 8.59 -5.00
N PRO A 414 0.30 8.44 -3.89
CA PRO A 414 -0.11 8.95 -2.58
C PRO A 414 -0.44 10.45 -2.58
N ASP A 415 0.41 11.26 -3.22
CA ASP A 415 0.23 12.70 -3.39
C ASP A 415 0.27 13.06 -4.88
N LYS A 416 -0.88 13.48 -5.42
CA LYS A 416 -1.06 13.85 -6.83
C LYS A 416 -0.43 15.20 -7.20
N THR A 417 -0.01 15.99 -6.21
CA THR A 417 0.63 17.31 -6.41
C THR A 417 2.15 17.21 -6.54
N ARG A 418 2.74 16.11 -6.07
CA ARG A 418 4.18 15.85 -6.11
C ARG A 418 4.56 14.94 -7.27
N ARG A 419 5.82 15.03 -7.71
CA ARG A 419 6.37 14.10 -8.70
C ARG A 419 6.36 12.66 -8.12
N PRO A 420 6.09 11.62 -8.94
CA PRO A 420 6.24 10.24 -8.49
C PRO A 420 7.70 9.90 -8.23
N ALA A 421 7.97 9.02 -7.26
CA ALA A 421 9.31 8.48 -7.04
C ALA A 421 9.81 7.70 -8.26
N GLN A 422 11.09 7.87 -8.61
CA GLN A 422 11.72 7.19 -9.74
C GLN A 422 13.01 6.48 -9.34
N TRP A 423 13.53 5.63 -10.24
CA TRP A 423 14.83 4.97 -10.06
C TRP A 423 15.99 5.95 -9.84
N SER A 424 15.93 7.17 -10.37
CA SER A 424 16.93 8.21 -10.10
C SER A 424 16.98 8.60 -8.62
N ASP A 425 15.87 8.46 -7.88
CA ASP A 425 15.82 8.75 -6.45
C ASP A 425 16.42 7.60 -5.60
N ALA A 426 16.75 6.45 -6.22
CA ALA A 426 17.35 5.30 -5.54
C ALA A 426 18.75 5.59 -4.97
N VAL A 427 19.42 6.68 -5.39
CA VAL A 427 20.66 7.14 -4.75
C VAL A 427 20.45 7.43 -3.25
N ARG A 428 19.22 7.78 -2.85
CA ARG A 428 18.83 8.00 -1.45
C ARG A 428 18.47 6.72 -0.70
N PHE A 429 18.61 5.55 -1.32
CA PHE A 429 18.23 4.27 -0.72
C PHE A 429 18.90 3.99 0.64
N PRO A 430 20.18 4.32 0.88
CA PRO A 430 20.77 4.17 2.21
C PRO A 430 20.04 4.99 3.28
N ASN A 431 19.70 6.25 2.98
CA ASN A 431 18.93 7.11 3.86
C ASN A 431 17.51 6.56 4.05
N TYR A 432 16.89 6.08 2.97
CA TYR A 432 15.56 5.45 3.03
C TYR A 432 15.52 4.23 3.97
N LEU A 433 16.57 3.39 3.98
CA LEU A 433 16.69 2.27 4.92
C LEU A 433 16.85 2.75 6.37
N LEU A 434 17.68 3.77 6.60
CA LEU A 434 17.87 4.37 7.92
C LEU A 434 16.55 4.99 8.43
N GLU A 435 15.87 5.76 7.58
CA GLU A 435 14.58 6.37 7.89
C GLU A 435 13.50 5.33 8.16
N THR A 436 13.47 4.24 7.40
CA THR A 436 12.60 3.08 7.66
C THR A 436 12.91 2.47 9.03
N GLY A 437 14.20 2.32 9.38
CA GLY A 437 14.62 1.82 10.68
C GLY A 437 14.18 2.74 11.83
N MET A 438 14.34 4.05 11.68
CA MET A 438 13.89 5.04 12.67
C MET A 438 12.36 5.05 12.81
N GLU A 439 11.63 4.96 11.69
CA GLU A 439 10.17 4.87 11.69
C GLU A 439 9.70 3.58 12.37
N GLY A 440 10.39 2.45 12.14
CA GLY A 440 10.12 1.18 12.82
C GLY A 440 10.40 1.24 14.32
N LEU A 441 11.48 1.90 14.73
CA LEU A 441 11.78 2.13 16.15
C LEU A 441 10.74 3.03 16.80
N ALA A 442 10.27 4.07 16.11
CA ALA A 442 9.22 4.95 16.60
C ALA A 442 7.88 4.21 16.79
N LEU A 443 7.52 3.30 15.86
CA LEU A 443 6.39 2.40 16.03
C LEU A 443 6.58 1.47 17.24
N ALA A 444 7.79 0.90 17.43
CA ALA A 444 8.08 0.04 18.57
C ALA A 444 7.95 0.78 19.90
N ARG A 445 8.37 2.05 19.97
CA ARG A 445 8.18 2.91 21.15
C ARG A 445 6.71 3.08 21.49
N GLN A 446 5.81 3.12 20.51
CA GLN A 446 4.36 3.18 20.78
C GLN A 446 3.79 1.93 21.44
N ALA A 447 4.46 0.79 21.33
CA ALA A 447 4.07 -0.39 22.09
C ALA A 447 4.32 -0.22 23.59
N LEU A 448 5.23 0.70 23.97
CA LEU A 448 5.70 0.93 25.34
C LEU A 448 5.25 2.28 25.93
N SER A 449 4.55 3.11 25.15
CA SER A 449 4.23 4.49 25.55
C SER A 449 3.26 4.58 26.73
N THR A 450 2.38 3.60 26.90
CA THR A 450 1.41 3.55 28.01
C THR A 450 1.16 2.11 28.49
N THR A 451 0.63 1.94 29.70
CA THR A 451 0.26 0.60 30.22
C THR A 451 -0.76 -0.10 29.33
N ASN A 452 -1.77 0.63 28.83
CA ASN A 452 -2.74 0.10 27.88
C ASN A 452 -2.10 -0.25 26.53
N ALA A 453 -1.06 0.48 26.12
CA ALA A 453 -0.30 0.14 24.93
C ALA A 453 0.46 -1.17 25.07
N VAL A 454 1.14 -1.35 26.21
CA VAL A 454 1.88 -2.56 26.52
C VAL A 454 0.94 -3.77 26.57
N THR A 455 -0.19 -3.67 27.27
CA THR A 455 -1.15 -4.80 27.34
C THR A 455 -1.73 -5.15 25.98
N THR A 456 -2.02 -4.14 25.14
CA THR A 456 -2.48 -4.36 23.77
C THR A 456 -1.40 -5.02 22.93
N ALA A 457 -0.16 -4.55 22.98
CA ALA A 457 0.96 -5.10 22.23
C ALA A 457 1.29 -6.53 22.67
N VAL A 458 1.31 -6.80 23.98
CA VAL A 458 1.51 -8.16 24.52
C VAL A 458 0.40 -9.10 24.09
N ARG A 459 -0.87 -8.66 24.20
CA ARG A 459 -2.02 -9.46 23.71
C ARG A 459 -1.90 -9.72 22.21
N ASP A 460 -1.48 -8.73 21.45
CA ASP A 460 -1.32 -8.84 20.00
C ASP A 460 -0.19 -9.83 19.63
N VAL A 461 0.98 -9.70 20.26
CA VAL A 461 2.09 -10.66 20.11
C VAL A 461 1.64 -12.07 20.48
N LEU A 462 1.09 -12.27 21.68
CA LEU A 462 0.77 -13.60 22.20
C LEU A 462 -0.42 -14.26 21.48
N VAL A 463 -1.53 -13.54 21.35
CA VAL A 463 -2.79 -14.09 20.83
C VAL A 463 -2.83 -14.01 19.31
N ARG A 464 -2.55 -12.84 18.74
CA ARG A 464 -2.74 -12.65 17.29
C ARG A 464 -1.60 -13.23 16.50
N HIS A 465 -0.35 -13.09 16.94
CA HIS A 465 0.79 -13.55 16.16
C HIS A 465 1.30 -14.93 16.60
N MET A 466 1.64 -15.14 17.87
CA MET A 466 2.22 -16.42 18.34
C MET A 466 1.20 -17.54 18.29
N LEU A 467 0.05 -17.43 18.97
CA LEU A 467 -0.97 -18.47 18.97
C LEU A 467 -1.49 -18.77 17.55
N SER A 468 -1.73 -17.75 16.73
CA SER A 468 -2.11 -17.97 15.32
C SER A 468 -1.05 -18.73 14.54
N ASN A 469 0.25 -18.40 14.68
CA ASN A 469 1.30 -19.13 13.96
C ASN A 469 1.48 -20.56 14.49
N VAL A 470 1.26 -20.80 15.78
CA VAL A 470 1.19 -22.16 16.35
C VAL A 470 0.05 -22.95 15.69
N MET A 471 -1.16 -22.36 15.62
CA MET A 471 -2.32 -22.99 14.98
C MET A 471 -2.11 -23.24 13.49
N VAL A 472 -1.54 -22.27 12.77
CA VAL A 472 -1.19 -22.39 11.35
C VAL A 472 -0.16 -23.50 11.13
N ASN A 473 0.85 -23.60 11.99
CA ASN A 473 1.87 -24.65 11.90
C ASN A 473 1.29 -26.03 12.18
N PHE A 474 0.39 -26.18 13.17
CA PHE A 474 -0.29 -27.44 13.41
C PHE A 474 -1.22 -27.84 12.24
N ALA A 475 -2.01 -26.90 11.74
CA ALA A 475 -2.92 -27.14 10.62
C ALA A 475 -2.16 -27.52 9.33
N SER A 476 -1.10 -26.77 9.01
CA SER A 476 -0.27 -27.04 7.83
C SER A 476 0.47 -28.38 7.96
N LEU A 477 1.04 -28.69 9.12
CA LEU A 477 1.71 -29.96 9.37
C LEU A 477 0.76 -31.16 9.23
N GLY A 478 -0.46 -31.06 9.80
CA GLY A 478 -1.50 -32.07 9.67
C GLY A 478 -1.94 -32.27 8.21
N ALA A 479 -2.27 -31.18 7.52
CA ALA A 479 -2.71 -31.23 6.12
C ALA A 479 -1.62 -31.81 5.20
N GLY A 480 -0.36 -31.40 5.38
CA GLY A 480 0.76 -31.91 4.60
C GLY A 480 0.97 -33.41 4.76
N ARG A 481 0.90 -33.92 6.00
CA ARG A 481 1.02 -35.36 6.28
C ARG A 481 -0.11 -36.14 5.62
N LEU A 482 -1.36 -35.66 5.72
CA LEU A 482 -2.51 -36.30 5.10
C LEU A 482 -2.40 -36.33 3.57
N ILE A 483 -2.00 -35.23 2.94
CA ILE A 483 -1.87 -35.14 1.47
C ILE A 483 -0.74 -36.03 0.94
N ALA A 484 0.37 -36.13 1.66
CA ALA A 484 1.48 -36.99 1.25
C ALA A 484 1.31 -38.47 1.63
N SER A 485 0.38 -38.79 2.54
CA SER A 485 0.16 -40.15 3.03
C SER A 485 -0.08 -41.20 1.92
N PRO A 486 -0.81 -40.92 0.81
CA PRO A 486 -0.98 -41.92 -0.25
C PRO A 486 0.34 -42.27 -0.93
N LEU A 487 1.27 -41.31 -1.04
CA LEU A 487 2.60 -41.51 -1.62
C LEU A 487 3.54 -42.29 -0.68
N ARG A 488 3.13 -42.50 0.58
CA ARG A 488 3.84 -43.30 1.60
C ARG A 488 3.07 -44.56 1.98
N GLY A 489 2.22 -45.07 1.09
CA GLY A 489 1.45 -46.30 1.33
C GLY A 489 0.39 -46.16 2.43
N GLY A 490 -0.17 -44.96 2.63
CA GLY A 490 -1.19 -44.67 3.64
C GLY A 490 -0.64 -44.29 5.01
N ASN A 491 0.69 -44.21 5.18
CA ASN A 491 1.29 -43.81 6.45
C ASN A 491 1.20 -42.29 6.66
N ALA A 492 0.30 -41.86 7.54
CA ALA A 492 0.13 -40.46 7.91
C ALA A 492 1.08 -39.97 9.03
N ASN A 493 1.90 -40.87 9.61
CA ASN A 493 2.74 -40.52 10.77
C ASN A 493 4.02 -39.76 10.41
N GLY A 494 4.39 -39.63 9.14
CA GLY A 494 5.54 -38.85 8.69
C GLY A 494 6.37 -39.54 7.61
N SER A 495 7.66 -39.21 7.55
CA SER A 495 8.62 -39.83 6.64
C SER A 495 8.84 -41.31 6.97
N VAL A 496 9.01 -42.14 5.94
CA VAL A 496 9.33 -43.57 6.09
C VAL A 496 10.84 -43.74 6.32
N ALA A 497 11.25 -44.81 7.03
CA ALA A 497 12.66 -45.09 7.25
C ALA A 497 13.42 -45.22 5.91
N GLY A 498 14.53 -44.47 5.78
CA GLY A 498 15.33 -44.42 4.55
C GLY A 498 14.76 -43.55 3.42
N GLU A 499 13.66 -42.83 3.65
CA GLU A 499 13.11 -41.90 2.67
C GLU A 499 14.10 -40.77 2.37
N ALA A 500 14.45 -40.61 1.10
CA ALA A 500 15.32 -39.52 0.67
C ALA A 500 14.65 -38.17 0.92
N ILE A 501 15.45 -37.17 1.32
CA ILE A 501 14.96 -35.82 1.67
C ILE A 501 14.28 -35.14 0.46
N ASN A 502 14.66 -35.54 -0.76
CA ASN A 502 14.11 -35.09 -2.04
C ASN A 502 13.04 -36.03 -2.64
N SER A 503 12.46 -36.95 -1.86
CA SER A 503 11.40 -37.83 -2.35
C SER A 503 10.18 -37.03 -2.85
N THR A 504 9.44 -37.57 -3.82
CA THR A 504 8.20 -36.96 -4.31
C THR A 504 7.19 -36.74 -3.17
N ALA A 505 7.11 -37.68 -2.22
CA ALA A 505 6.23 -37.56 -1.05
C ALA A 505 6.65 -36.40 -0.12
N THR A 506 7.95 -36.18 0.06
CA THR A 506 8.47 -35.05 0.86
C THR A 506 8.24 -33.72 0.16
N ILE A 507 8.45 -33.64 -1.15
CA ILE A 507 8.17 -32.42 -1.94
C ILE A 507 6.68 -32.09 -1.90
N VAL A 508 5.80 -33.08 -2.11
CA VAL A 508 4.35 -32.90 -2.05
C VAL A 508 3.89 -32.49 -0.65
N GLN A 509 4.47 -33.09 0.40
CA GLN A 509 4.20 -32.68 1.78
C GLN A 509 4.58 -31.22 2.01
N GLN A 510 5.78 -30.79 1.59
CA GLN A 510 6.25 -29.41 1.80
C GLN A 510 5.40 -28.39 1.01
N ALA A 511 5.01 -28.73 -0.21
CA ALA A 511 4.11 -27.90 -1.02
C ALA A 511 2.74 -27.76 -0.34
N ALA A 512 2.17 -28.87 0.13
CA ALA A 512 0.91 -28.86 0.87
C ALA A 512 1.03 -28.06 2.18
N GLN A 513 2.09 -28.26 2.97
CA GLN A 513 2.34 -27.48 4.19
C GLN A 513 2.39 -25.98 3.90
N THR A 514 3.11 -25.58 2.84
CA THR A 514 3.23 -24.18 2.42
C THR A 514 1.87 -23.58 2.04
N LEU A 515 1.11 -24.30 1.19
CA LEU A 515 -0.22 -23.87 0.75
C LEU A 515 -1.17 -23.65 1.92
N PHE A 516 -1.25 -24.62 2.83
CA PHE A 516 -2.13 -24.52 4.00
C PHE A 516 -1.63 -23.47 4.99
N ASN A 517 -0.31 -23.31 5.15
CA ASN A 517 0.25 -22.26 5.99
C ASN A 517 -0.21 -20.88 5.52
N ASP A 518 -0.06 -20.59 4.22
CA ASP A 518 -0.46 -19.31 3.64
C ASP A 518 -1.98 -19.12 3.63
N THR A 519 -2.75 -20.17 3.30
CA THR A 519 -4.22 -20.09 3.27
C THR A 519 -4.80 -19.79 4.65
N VAL A 520 -4.40 -20.56 5.67
CA VAL A 520 -4.89 -20.37 7.04
C VAL A 520 -4.41 -19.04 7.60
N TRP A 521 -3.16 -18.65 7.32
CA TRP A 521 -2.64 -17.36 7.75
C TRP A 521 -3.39 -16.18 7.13
N ASN A 522 -3.65 -16.21 5.83
CA ASN A 522 -4.38 -15.15 5.13
C ASN A 522 -5.83 -15.08 5.64
N ALA A 523 -6.48 -16.22 5.90
CA ALA A 523 -7.82 -16.25 6.49
C ALA A 523 -7.84 -15.66 7.92
N LEU A 524 -6.84 -15.97 8.74
CA LEU A 524 -6.69 -15.39 10.08
C LEU A 524 -6.43 -13.88 10.02
N LYS A 525 -5.57 -13.42 9.09
CA LYS A 525 -5.36 -12.00 8.83
C LYS A 525 -6.64 -11.29 8.42
N ALA A 526 -7.41 -11.86 7.49
CA ALA A 526 -8.69 -11.31 7.05
C ALA A 526 -9.70 -11.18 8.21
N LYS A 527 -9.77 -12.17 9.09
CA LYS A 527 -10.63 -12.15 10.29
C LYS A 527 -10.18 -11.10 11.32
N ASN A 528 -8.87 -10.94 11.52
CA ASN A 528 -8.31 -10.05 12.54
C ASN A 528 -8.12 -8.60 12.05
N GLY A 529 -8.43 -8.30 10.79
CA GLY A 529 -8.27 -6.96 10.19
C GLY A 529 -6.81 -6.56 9.98
N ALA A 530 -6.52 -5.28 9.70
CA ALA A 530 -5.16 -4.74 9.72
C ALA A 530 -4.80 -4.26 11.14
N ASN A 531 -3.60 -4.55 11.64
CA ASN A 531 -3.15 -3.99 12.91
C ASN A 531 -2.54 -2.59 12.69
N THR A 532 -3.35 -1.55 12.83
CA THR A 532 -2.92 -0.16 12.66
C THR A 532 -2.72 0.56 14.00
N THR A 533 -2.90 -0.12 15.14
CA THR A 533 -2.95 0.53 16.46
C THR A 533 -1.70 1.35 16.79
N GLN A 534 -0.51 0.81 16.52
CA GLN A 534 0.76 1.52 16.75
C GLN A 534 0.98 2.67 15.76
N ALA A 535 0.59 2.48 14.49
CA ALA A 535 0.66 3.53 13.49
C ALA A 535 -0.26 4.71 13.85
N THR A 536 -1.52 4.42 14.19
CA THR A 536 -2.49 5.44 14.62
C THR A 536 -2.03 6.18 15.87
N ARG A 537 -1.46 5.49 16.86
CA ARG A 537 -0.89 6.15 18.05
C ARG A 537 0.28 7.06 17.69
N LEU A 538 1.16 6.62 16.80
CA LEU A 538 2.29 7.45 16.36
C LEU A 538 1.80 8.68 15.57
N ASP A 539 0.78 8.53 14.73
CA ASP A 539 0.16 9.66 14.02
C ASP A 539 -0.48 10.66 15.01
N GLN A 540 -1.17 10.16 16.03
CA GLN A 540 -1.76 11.00 17.08
C GLN A 540 -0.70 11.74 17.91
N GLU A 541 0.40 11.07 18.29
CA GLU A 541 1.50 11.71 19.01
C GLU A 541 2.16 12.81 18.16
N ARG A 542 2.43 12.53 16.87
CA ARG A 542 2.99 13.56 15.96
C ARG A 542 2.06 14.74 15.78
N ALA A 543 0.76 14.50 15.63
CA ALA A 543 -0.23 15.57 15.55
C ALA A 543 -0.31 16.39 16.85
N ALA A 544 -0.22 15.73 18.01
CA ALA A 544 -0.17 16.42 19.31
C ALA A 544 1.10 17.26 19.46
N ASN A 545 2.27 16.71 19.11
CA ASN A 545 3.53 17.44 19.12
C ASN A 545 3.50 18.65 18.19
N ALA A 546 2.95 18.50 16.97
CA ALA A 546 2.78 19.62 16.04
C ALA A 546 1.89 20.73 16.65
N ALA A 547 0.79 20.36 17.30
CA ALA A 547 -0.09 21.32 17.98
C ALA A 547 0.58 21.99 19.19
N ASP A 548 1.39 21.25 19.95
CA ASP A 548 2.15 21.78 21.09
C ASP A 548 3.26 22.74 20.65
N HIS A 549 3.95 22.44 19.54
CA HIS A 549 4.92 23.35 18.93
C HIS A 549 4.22 24.63 18.45
N GLN A 550 3.09 24.53 17.74
CA GLN A 550 2.30 25.70 17.32
C GLN A 550 1.83 26.54 18.51
N ARG A 551 1.37 25.90 19.59
CA ARG A 551 0.96 26.59 20.82
C ARG A 551 2.14 27.28 21.48
N THR A 552 3.30 26.62 21.53
CA THR A 552 4.53 27.18 22.11
C THR A 552 4.98 28.38 21.30
N ILE A 553 5.04 28.27 19.97
CA ILE A 553 5.37 29.38 19.06
C ILE A 553 4.43 30.55 19.28
N ALA A 554 3.10 30.33 19.25
CA ALA A 554 2.14 31.41 19.46
C ALA A 554 2.30 32.08 20.85
N GLY A 555 2.51 31.28 21.89
CA GLY A 555 2.72 31.78 23.25
C GLY A 555 4.02 32.57 23.42
N THR A 556 5.13 32.12 22.83
CA THR A 556 6.41 32.84 22.89
C THR A 556 6.37 34.11 22.04
N LEU A 557 5.73 34.10 20.88
CA LEU A 557 5.52 35.30 20.06
C LEU A 557 4.72 36.37 20.83
N GLN A 558 3.67 35.97 21.54
CA GLN A 558 2.89 36.87 22.38
C GLN A 558 3.71 37.41 23.56
N ALA A 559 4.51 36.56 24.22
CA ALA A 559 5.37 36.96 25.33
C ALA A 559 6.53 37.87 24.90
N LEU A 560 6.97 37.79 23.65
CA LEU A 560 8.05 38.61 23.08
C LEU A 560 7.58 40.00 22.62
N ALA A 561 6.28 40.20 22.37
CA ALA A 561 5.78 41.46 21.81
C ALA A 561 6.13 42.69 22.67
N GLU A 562 5.84 42.66 23.96
CA GLU A 562 6.13 43.77 24.88
C GLU A 562 7.64 43.95 25.15
N PRO A 563 8.43 42.89 25.46
CA PRO A 563 9.88 43.01 25.62
C PRO A 563 10.61 43.57 24.40
N ILE A 564 10.16 43.24 23.18
CA ILE A 564 10.75 43.77 21.95
C ILE A 564 10.47 45.27 21.82
N GLU A 565 9.25 45.73 22.06
CA GLU A 565 8.91 47.16 22.01
C GLU A 565 9.70 47.96 23.04
N VAL A 566 9.81 47.45 24.28
CA VAL A 566 10.60 48.09 25.34
C VAL A 566 12.09 48.12 25.00
N ALA A 567 12.63 47.06 24.39
CA ALA A 567 14.02 47.03 23.98
C ALA A 567 14.31 47.96 22.79
N ILE A 568 13.42 48.02 21.79
CA ILE A 568 13.54 48.98 20.68
C ILE A 568 13.58 50.41 21.24
N ALA A 569 12.66 50.76 22.14
CA ALA A 569 12.64 52.09 22.77
C ALA A 569 13.92 52.39 23.56
N LEU A 570 14.48 51.39 24.25
CA LEU A 570 15.67 51.54 25.09
C LEU A 570 16.97 51.62 24.28
N PHE A 571 17.04 50.94 23.13
CA PHE A 571 18.21 50.92 22.25
C PHE A 571 18.11 51.90 21.08
N SER A 572 17.00 52.61 20.91
CA SER A 572 16.85 53.68 19.92
C SER A 572 17.73 54.89 20.27
N ALA A 573 18.20 55.60 19.24
CA ALA A 573 18.87 56.88 19.44
C ALA A 573 17.84 57.97 19.83
N PRO A 574 18.20 58.93 20.71
CA PRO A 574 17.31 60.03 21.04
C PRO A 574 16.98 60.82 19.77
N THR A 575 15.69 61.13 19.58
CA THR A 575 15.25 61.84 18.36
C THR A 575 15.76 63.29 18.37
N SER A 576 15.93 63.89 17.19
CA SER A 576 16.41 65.28 17.08
C SER A 576 15.56 66.29 17.88
N ALA A 577 14.28 65.99 18.13
CA ALA A 577 13.38 66.81 18.94
C ALA A 577 13.59 66.63 20.46
N GLU A 578 13.98 65.44 20.90
CA GLU A 578 14.34 65.15 22.31
C GLU A 578 15.72 65.69 22.65
N ILE A 579 16.65 65.61 21.70
CA ILE A 579 17.96 66.27 21.82
C ILE A 579 17.78 67.78 21.90
N ALA A 580 16.93 68.37 21.06
CA ALA A 580 16.62 69.80 21.11
C ALA A 580 15.97 70.20 22.46
N ARG A 581 15.01 69.42 22.96
CA ARG A 581 14.37 69.66 24.26
C ARG A 581 15.32 69.49 25.44
N ALA A 582 16.16 68.46 25.46
CA ALA A 582 17.13 68.24 26.54
C ALA A 582 18.19 69.36 26.59
N VAL A 583 18.59 69.87 25.42
CA VAL A 583 19.47 71.04 25.30
C VAL A 583 18.76 72.33 25.77
N GLU A 584 17.47 72.48 25.46
CA GLU A 584 16.63 73.63 25.87
C GLU A 584 16.31 73.62 27.38
N GLU A 585 16.13 72.44 27.97
CA GLU A 585 15.83 72.23 29.39
C GLU A 585 17.08 72.05 30.27
N GLY A 586 18.29 72.08 29.70
CA GLY A 586 19.55 71.94 30.42
C GLY A 586 19.78 70.54 31.04
N GLN A 587 19.10 69.53 30.53
CA GLN A 587 19.29 68.14 30.97
C GLN A 587 20.53 67.52 30.32
N PRO A 588 21.27 66.65 31.03
CA PRO A 588 22.39 65.92 30.45
C PRO A 588 21.89 65.05 29.27
N LEU A 589 22.51 65.20 28.10
CA LEU A 589 22.20 64.35 26.94
C LEU A 589 22.40 62.88 27.31
N ALA A 590 21.42 62.04 26.96
CA ALA A 590 21.61 60.60 26.99
C ALA A 590 22.84 60.22 26.12
N PRO A 591 23.70 59.29 26.58
CA PRO A 591 24.88 58.90 25.84
C PRO A 591 24.50 58.38 24.45
N ALA A 592 25.27 58.75 23.43
CA ALA A 592 25.03 58.31 22.06
C ALA A 592 24.99 56.78 21.99
N THR A 593 23.92 56.25 21.41
CA THR A 593 23.72 54.82 21.20
C THR A 593 24.91 54.24 20.44
N GLY A 594 25.65 53.32 21.06
CA GLY A 594 26.79 52.68 20.40
C GLY A 594 26.37 51.90 19.15
N PRO A 595 27.29 51.69 18.17
CA PRO A 595 26.98 51.03 16.90
C PRO A 595 26.43 49.60 17.04
N LEU A 596 26.69 48.93 18.16
CA LEU A 596 26.14 47.61 18.46
C LEU A 596 24.66 47.66 18.91
N ALA A 597 24.25 48.72 19.63
CA ALA A 597 22.87 48.92 20.05
C ALA A 597 21.97 49.32 18.86
N GLY A 598 22.48 50.16 17.94
CA GLY A 598 21.79 50.46 16.68
C GLY A 598 21.51 49.21 15.83
N ARG A 599 22.52 48.35 15.65
CA ARG A 599 22.36 47.07 14.92
C ARG A 599 21.42 46.08 15.61
N LEU A 600 21.34 46.11 16.94
CA LEU A 600 20.37 45.30 17.68
C LEU A 600 18.95 45.86 17.48
N CYS A 601 18.79 47.18 17.52
CA CYS A 601 17.51 47.85 17.28
C CYS A 601 16.97 47.51 15.89
N GLU A 602 17.81 47.59 14.85
CA GLU A 602 17.45 47.20 13.47
C GLU A 602 16.96 45.74 13.40
N ALA A 603 17.69 44.80 14.02
CA ALA A 603 17.30 43.39 14.04
C ALA A 603 16.02 43.11 14.84
N LEU A 604 15.78 43.87 15.93
CA LEU A 604 14.55 43.79 16.71
C LEU A 604 13.34 44.39 15.97
N GLU A 605 13.54 45.45 15.18
CA GLU A 605 12.52 46.01 14.30
C GLU A 605 12.14 45.02 13.19
N GLU A 606 13.14 44.38 12.57
CA GLU A 606 12.91 43.30 11.59
C GLU A 606 12.10 42.16 12.22
N LEU A 607 12.54 41.66 13.39
CA LEU A 607 11.81 40.63 14.13
C LEU A 607 10.38 41.05 14.49
N ARG A 608 10.16 42.30 14.93
CA ARG A 608 8.82 42.84 15.21
C ARG A 608 7.92 42.77 13.99
N THR A 609 8.43 43.13 12.81
CA THR A 609 7.64 43.05 11.57
C THR A 609 7.29 41.61 11.22
N GLU A 610 8.21 40.66 11.37
CA GLU A 610 7.96 39.24 11.12
C GLU A 610 6.97 38.62 12.11
N ILE A 611 7.01 39.04 13.38
CA ILE A 611 6.01 38.65 14.39
C ILE A 611 4.63 39.15 13.98
N GLY A 612 4.54 40.39 13.49
CA GLY A 612 3.30 40.99 12.98
C GLY A 612 2.71 40.25 11.78
N THR A 613 3.54 39.65 10.92
CA THR A 613 3.12 38.84 9.77
C THR A 613 3.01 37.35 10.07
N GLN A 614 3.28 36.91 11.31
CA GLN A 614 3.31 35.51 11.74
C GLN A 614 4.26 34.62 10.91
N SER A 615 5.31 35.21 10.33
CA SER A 615 6.25 34.54 9.44
C SER A 615 7.68 34.70 9.94
N VAL A 616 7.91 34.32 11.20
CA VAL A 616 9.21 34.49 11.86
C VAL A 616 10.23 33.51 11.32
N SER A 617 11.39 34.03 10.92
CA SER A 617 12.50 33.24 10.41
C SER A 617 13.50 32.88 11.52
N ILE A 618 14.03 31.65 11.47
CA ILE A 618 15.09 31.21 12.40
C ILE A 618 16.34 32.08 12.26
N ALA A 619 16.64 32.55 11.04
CA ALA A 619 17.79 33.41 10.76
C ALA A 619 17.68 34.80 11.42
N THR A 620 16.48 35.37 11.45
CA THR A 620 16.19 36.65 12.11
C THR A 620 16.34 36.50 13.62
N ILE A 621 15.84 35.41 14.21
CA ILE A 621 16.06 35.10 15.63
C ILE A 621 17.55 34.93 15.96
N ASP A 622 18.31 34.23 15.13
CA ASP A 622 19.74 34.02 15.32
C ASP A 622 20.52 35.33 15.24
N THR A 623 20.15 36.21 14.30
CA THR A 623 20.74 37.55 14.19
C THR A 623 20.50 38.37 15.45
N VAL A 624 19.27 38.35 16.00
CA VAL A 624 18.96 39.06 17.25
C VAL A 624 19.73 38.47 18.44
N LEU A 625 19.81 37.14 18.55
CA LEU A 625 20.56 36.46 19.61
C LEU A 625 22.07 36.77 19.56
N ASP A 626 22.66 36.76 18.36
CA ASP A 626 24.09 37.07 18.15
C ASP A 626 24.39 38.53 18.49
N ARG A 627 23.50 39.46 18.10
CA ARG A 627 23.62 40.88 18.42
C ARG A 627 23.45 41.16 19.91
N LEU A 628 22.49 40.49 20.57
CA LEU A 628 22.33 40.51 22.03
C LEU A 628 23.61 40.03 22.72
N HIS A 629 24.19 38.92 22.26
CA HIS A 629 25.41 38.36 22.85
C HIS A 629 26.63 39.28 22.66
N ALA A 630 26.82 39.81 21.45
CA ALA A 630 27.92 40.71 21.13
C ALA A 630 27.85 42.02 21.94
N GLY A 631 26.65 42.59 22.09
CA GLY A 631 26.46 43.80 22.87
C GLY A 631 26.54 43.58 24.38
N GLN A 632 26.17 42.39 24.88
CA GLN A 632 26.38 41.99 26.27
C GLN A 632 27.87 41.82 26.59
N ALA A 633 28.65 41.23 25.68
CA ALA A 633 30.11 41.08 25.82
C ALA A 633 30.85 42.43 25.76
N ALA A 634 30.36 43.37 24.96
CA ALA A 634 30.94 44.70 24.82
C ALA A 634 30.46 45.71 25.87
N MET A 635 29.58 45.30 26.81
CA MET A 635 28.79 46.18 27.68
C MET A 635 28.16 47.32 26.86
N PHE A 636 26.94 47.10 26.33
CA PHE A 636 26.10 48.15 25.74
C PHE A 636 26.32 49.45 26.52
N SER A 637 26.88 50.47 25.86
CA SER A 637 27.49 51.65 26.48
C SER A 637 26.60 52.27 27.56
N GLY A 638 26.78 51.84 28.82
CA GLY A 638 26.02 52.32 29.98
C GLY A 638 24.67 51.65 30.28
N VAL A 639 24.26 50.57 29.59
CA VAL A 639 23.01 49.84 29.88
C VAL A 639 23.31 48.66 30.81
N PRO A 640 22.85 48.66 32.08
CA PRO A 640 23.03 47.51 32.96
C PRO A 640 22.35 46.26 32.38
N SER A 641 22.90 45.08 32.66
CA SER A 641 22.35 43.79 32.23
C SER A 641 20.98 43.59 32.88
N ASN A 642 19.93 44.13 32.26
CA ASN A 642 18.58 44.17 32.79
C ASN A 642 17.86 42.84 32.57
N ASP A 643 16.90 42.53 33.46
CA ASP A 643 15.97 41.40 33.35
C ASP A 643 15.39 41.28 31.93
N LEU A 644 15.14 42.40 31.25
CA LEU A 644 14.67 42.48 29.87
C LEU A 644 15.55 41.73 28.85
N THR A 645 16.87 41.89 28.90
CA THR A 645 17.80 41.23 27.96
C THR A 645 17.87 39.72 28.20
N ASN A 646 17.71 39.30 29.46
CA ASN A 646 17.63 37.88 29.83
C ASN A 646 16.28 37.29 29.37
N THR A 647 15.17 37.99 29.59
CA THR A 647 13.83 37.57 29.12
C THR A 647 13.79 37.44 27.60
N LEU A 648 14.30 38.43 26.86
CA LEU A 648 14.43 38.36 25.40
C LEU A 648 15.24 37.14 24.97
N LYS A 649 16.43 36.94 25.56
CA LYS A 649 17.27 35.79 25.26
C LYS A 649 16.55 34.46 25.51
N THR A 650 15.91 34.31 26.67
CA THR A 650 15.22 33.06 27.04
C THR A 650 14.04 32.76 26.12
N GLU A 651 13.18 33.74 25.85
CA GLU A 651 12.00 33.54 25.00
C GLU A 651 12.39 33.37 23.52
N LEU A 652 13.43 34.06 23.04
CA LEU A 652 13.97 33.86 21.68
C LEU A 652 14.60 32.48 21.51
N GLN A 653 15.34 31.97 22.51
CA GLN A 653 15.89 30.62 22.48
C GLN A 653 14.78 29.56 22.47
N LYS A 654 13.72 29.77 23.26
CA LYS A 654 12.55 28.90 23.30
C LYS A 654 11.77 28.92 21.97
N LEU A 655 11.58 30.10 21.38
CA LEU A 655 10.96 30.26 20.06
C LEU A 655 11.80 29.58 18.97
N ARG A 656 13.11 29.81 18.95
CA ARG A 656 14.05 29.16 18.02
C ARG A 656 13.94 27.64 18.11
N GLN A 657 13.98 27.09 19.32
CA GLN A 657 13.87 25.65 19.54
C GLN A 657 12.54 25.10 19.04
N ALA A 658 11.42 25.77 19.33
CA ALA A 658 10.10 25.32 18.91
C ALA A 658 9.93 25.39 17.37
N LEU A 659 10.46 26.43 16.72
CA LEU A 659 10.47 26.55 15.27
C LEU A 659 11.33 25.45 14.62
N HIS A 660 12.52 25.20 15.16
CA HIS A 660 13.41 24.15 14.65
C HIS A 660 12.77 22.77 14.77
N GLN A 661 12.19 22.44 15.92
CA GLN A 661 11.49 21.17 16.15
C GLN A 661 10.26 21.02 15.26
N SER A 662 9.51 22.11 15.05
CA SER A 662 8.37 22.11 14.12
C SER A 662 8.81 21.90 12.67
N GLU A 663 9.95 22.48 12.28
CA GLU A 663 10.50 22.33 10.93
C GLU A 663 11.04 20.93 10.71
N GLU A 664 11.79 20.36 11.66
CA GLU A 664 12.29 18.98 11.62
C GLU A 664 11.12 17.97 11.51
N LEU A 665 10.05 18.16 12.30
CA LEU A 665 8.87 17.29 12.23
C LEU A 665 8.21 17.37 10.85
N ARG A 666 8.06 18.58 10.31
CA ARG A 666 7.47 18.80 8.98
C ARG A 666 8.34 18.21 7.88
N GLN A 667 9.65 18.42 7.93
CA GLN A 667 10.64 17.83 7.01
C GLN A 667 10.54 16.30 7.01
N TRP A 668 10.45 15.69 8.20
CA TRP A 668 10.29 14.25 8.38
C TRP A 668 8.97 13.70 7.81
N GLU A 669 7.88 14.44 7.94
CA GLU A 669 6.57 14.08 7.39
C GLU A 669 6.49 14.31 5.87
N ASP A 670 7.15 15.35 5.37
CA ASP A 670 7.18 15.72 3.96
C ASP A 670 8.25 14.96 3.16
N GLY A 671 9.19 14.27 3.81
CA GLY A 671 10.29 13.57 3.15
C GLY A 671 11.30 14.50 2.50
N ARG A 672 11.41 15.72 3.02
CA ARG A 672 12.38 16.73 2.58
C ARG A 672 13.44 16.86 3.68
N PRO A 673 14.74 16.78 3.37
CA PRO A 673 15.75 17.30 4.29
C PRO A 673 15.66 18.82 4.39
#